data_AF-A0A4U7DIM8-F1
#
_entry.id   AF-A0A4U7DIM8-F1
#
_cell.length_a   1.000
_cell.length_b   1.000
_cell.length_c   1.000
_cell.angle_alpha   90.00
_cell.angle_beta   90.00
_cell.angle_gamma   90.00
#
_symmetry.space_group_name_H-M   'P 1'
#
loop_
_entity.id
_entity.type
_entity.pdbx_description
1 polymer ?
#
loop_
_entity_poly.entity_id
_entity_poly.type
_entity_poly.pdbx_seq_one_letter_code
_entity_poly.pdbx_strand_id
1 'polypeptide(L)'
;MDPVSRLFGAITDRVVERPRRVVIACLVVTALFAPGMALLEASAGSDQFTDGIEEADALDRVNERFEPAFGGDDPTTQLIQRDANVLDRRGLLDMLATAERLDERDGLRVTDFSAPAMDVAAELDEDADTPAAARDAIERASDGEIDDAVDAAAEDPGFATLLSDDFNRESGTASASLGVVSHSFPASADTQAIQQEARTVAEEAPGDITAFGGGIVDDEFQRVIFDSLSIVVPAALAVILGLLAYAYRDPFDFVLGGIALLMTVVWTFGFTGYAGIAFSEVLIAVPVLLLAIGIDFGIHTVNRYREDRAAGAPPETAMRGALGQLVVAYSIIAGTTIIGFLANLTSSLPPLREFGVVAGLGICFTLVIFVGFLPAAKLMLDRWRAERSLPEFGSRPLGSEESALGRFLPKLSAISRPAPAVFLVAVLLVTAGAAGYGAGVDTTFEQDDFLPPSEEPAYVDYFPGPLQPGEYTATETINFLSDNFATSEDDTVTIYVERRMTSDSALRSLARAERDPPDTFVTVDGRASAESVQSAIDAYAAEDPEFERLVENSALDDGRPNRNLDRIYAELRNSPYDDFTGEYLADDGRSARIVYAVESDASDAEITADARRVADRYRGDATATGQIVVFQAVADTIFESAIVSLAAALGLSAVFLVILFWLLLGSPTLGLVTLVPVTVAVATLTATMRLGGIPFNAITATILAITIGLGVDYTVHVAHRFHDEYAAGGDVDAAVVTTLRGTGGALTGTWATTALGTGVLVLAITPILGQFGLLTAASITLAYLASLIVLPPALVVWVAVVERRPELLFVGRFLGAAGAIDADAEGDATDRARTDGGTDDDAFEWQTDPRPPAEDPSQKR
;
A
#
# COMPACT_ATOMS: atom_id res chain seq x y z
N MET A 1 45.11 -11.47 5.73
CA MET A 1 43.83 -11.56 5.02
C MET A 1 42.75 -11.88 6.04
N ASP A 2 41.83 -10.96 6.22
CA ASP A 2 40.68 -11.09 7.10
C ASP A 2 39.83 -12.34 6.72
N PRO A 3 39.23 -13.09 7.67
CA PRO A 3 38.29 -14.18 7.38
C PRO A 3 37.26 -13.88 6.29
N VAL A 4 36.72 -12.67 6.20
CA VAL A 4 35.72 -12.29 5.18
C VAL A 4 36.33 -12.30 3.78
N SER A 5 37.53 -11.73 3.60
CA SER A 5 38.22 -11.74 2.31
C SER A 5 38.59 -13.16 1.85
N ARG A 6 38.88 -14.07 2.79
CA ARG A 6 39.14 -15.49 2.49
C ARG A 6 37.88 -16.22 2.02
N LEU A 7 36.73 -15.93 2.63
CA LEU A 7 35.45 -16.52 2.22
C LEU A 7 35.08 -16.10 0.78
N PHE A 8 35.11 -14.80 0.49
CA PHE A 8 34.77 -14.29 -0.84
C PHE A 8 35.75 -14.73 -1.92
N GLY A 9 37.05 -14.82 -1.60
CA GLY A 9 38.04 -15.44 -2.48
C GLY A 9 37.68 -16.90 -2.81
N ALA A 10 37.31 -17.69 -1.79
CA ALA A 10 36.93 -19.08 -1.98
C ALA A 10 35.61 -19.27 -2.77
N ILE A 11 34.68 -18.31 -2.71
CA ILE A 11 33.48 -18.29 -3.57
C ILE A 11 33.89 -18.04 -5.02
N THR A 12 34.67 -16.98 -5.23
CA THR A 12 35.19 -16.58 -6.56
C THR A 12 35.95 -17.72 -7.23
N ASP A 13 36.86 -18.36 -6.51
CA ASP A 13 37.64 -19.47 -7.06
C ASP A 13 36.77 -20.66 -7.44
N ARG A 14 35.75 -21.01 -6.64
CA ARG A 14 34.82 -22.10 -7.00
C ARG A 14 34.03 -21.79 -8.26
N VAL A 15 33.57 -20.56 -8.42
CA VAL A 15 32.81 -20.10 -9.60
C VAL A 15 33.68 -20.17 -10.85
N VAL A 16 34.93 -19.70 -10.77
CA VAL A 16 35.85 -19.64 -11.92
C VAL A 16 36.47 -21.00 -12.27
N GLU A 17 36.85 -21.80 -11.27
CA GLU A 17 37.52 -23.10 -11.49
C GLU A 17 36.55 -24.23 -11.83
N ARG A 18 35.32 -24.17 -11.31
CA ARG A 18 34.31 -25.24 -11.49
C ARG A 18 32.97 -24.71 -12.01
N PRO A 19 32.93 -23.89 -13.07
CA PRO A 19 31.72 -23.21 -13.52
C PRO A 19 30.60 -24.19 -13.87
N ARG A 20 30.93 -25.32 -14.52
CA ARG A 20 29.95 -26.37 -14.86
C ARG A 20 29.24 -26.96 -13.64
N ARG A 21 29.94 -27.12 -12.50
CA ARG A 21 29.31 -27.67 -11.29
C ARG A 21 28.36 -26.66 -10.66
N VAL A 22 28.74 -25.38 -10.65
CA VAL A 22 27.91 -24.29 -10.13
C VAL A 22 26.62 -24.15 -10.96
N VAL A 23 26.75 -24.13 -12.29
CA VAL A 23 25.59 -24.08 -13.20
C VAL A 23 24.65 -25.27 -12.99
N ILE A 24 25.18 -26.50 -12.95
CA ILE A 24 24.35 -27.70 -12.72
C ILE A 24 23.66 -27.63 -11.35
N ALA A 25 24.37 -27.22 -10.29
CA ALA A 25 23.79 -27.09 -8.96
C ALA A 25 22.62 -26.10 -8.95
N CYS A 26 22.78 -24.93 -9.57
CA CYS A 26 21.71 -23.95 -9.66
C CYS A 26 20.52 -24.48 -10.45
N LEU A 27 20.75 -25.13 -11.61
CA LEU A 27 19.66 -25.73 -12.40
C LEU A 27 18.90 -26.84 -11.64
N VAL A 28 19.59 -27.63 -10.82
CA VAL A 28 18.95 -28.64 -9.96
C VAL A 28 18.08 -27.96 -8.89
N VAL A 29 18.57 -26.90 -8.28
CA VAL A 29 17.79 -26.11 -7.31
C VAL A 29 16.58 -25.45 -7.98
N THR A 30 16.73 -24.93 -9.20
CA THR A 30 15.59 -24.41 -9.99
C THR A 30 14.54 -25.49 -10.26
N ALA A 31 14.97 -26.69 -10.66
CA ALA A 31 14.06 -27.81 -10.90
C ALA A 31 13.37 -28.28 -9.61
N LEU A 32 14.01 -28.11 -8.45
CA LEU A 32 13.42 -28.40 -7.15
C LEU A 32 12.37 -27.37 -6.74
N PHE A 33 12.60 -26.08 -6.99
CA PHE A 33 11.66 -25.01 -6.63
C PHE A 33 10.50 -24.83 -7.62
N ALA A 34 10.69 -25.15 -8.90
CA ALA A 34 9.67 -24.92 -9.92
C ALA A 34 8.28 -25.53 -9.62
N PRO A 35 8.14 -26.75 -9.07
CA PRO A 35 6.82 -27.30 -8.72
C PRO A 35 6.13 -26.53 -7.60
N GLY A 36 6.88 -25.85 -6.72
CA GLY A 36 6.30 -25.06 -5.64
C GLY A 36 5.46 -23.89 -6.12
N MET A 37 5.73 -23.33 -7.31
CA MET A 37 4.89 -22.26 -7.87
C MET A 37 3.45 -22.72 -8.17
N ALA A 38 3.26 -24.01 -8.46
CA ALA A 38 1.93 -24.58 -8.69
C ALA A 38 1.16 -24.85 -7.37
N LEU A 39 1.81 -24.64 -6.22
CA LEU A 39 1.21 -24.74 -4.88
C LEU A 39 0.85 -23.36 -4.31
N LEU A 40 0.97 -22.29 -5.10
CA LEU A 40 0.54 -20.96 -4.69
C LEU A 40 -0.99 -20.90 -4.68
N GLU A 41 -1.54 -20.57 -3.53
CA GLU A 41 -2.96 -20.25 -3.33
C GLU A 41 -3.08 -18.74 -3.24
N ALA A 42 -4.02 -18.13 -3.96
CA ALA A 42 -4.24 -16.69 -3.92
C ALA A 42 -5.12 -16.32 -2.72
N SER A 43 -4.81 -15.20 -2.09
CA SER A 43 -5.63 -14.57 -1.05
C SER A 43 -5.83 -13.12 -1.46
N ALA A 44 -7.07 -12.66 -1.46
CA ALA A 44 -7.46 -11.36 -2.00
C ALA A 44 -8.44 -10.68 -1.05
N GLY A 45 -8.63 -9.37 -1.20
CA GLY A 45 -9.55 -8.59 -0.38
C GLY A 45 -8.97 -8.15 0.98
N SER A 46 -9.85 -7.57 1.79
CA SER A 46 -9.53 -6.90 3.07
C SER A 46 -9.24 -7.86 4.22
N ASP A 47 -9.83 -9.05 4.21
CA ASP A 47 -9.86 -9.96 5.38
C ASP A 47 -8.48 -10.42 5.84
N GLN A 48 -7.54 -10.54 4.91
CA GLN A 48 -6.13 -10.86 5.23
C GLN A 48 -5.45 -9.82 6.15
N PHE A 49 -6.03 -8.62 6.31
CA PHE A 49 -5.53 -7.55 7.17
C PHE A 49 -6.28 -7.41 8.50
N THR A 50 -7.47 -8.01 8.64
CA THR A 50 -8.27 -7.95 9.86
C THR A 50 -7.90 -9.05 10.86
N ASP A 51 -7.20 -10.09 10.39
CA ASP A 51 -6.68 -11.19 11.21
C ASP A 51 -5.90 -10.71 12.46
N GLY A 52 -6.46 -11.00 13.65
CA GLY A 52 -5.85 -10.68 14.94
C GLY A 52 -6.08 -9.24 15.43
N ILE A 53 -7.05 -8.53 14.84
CA ILE A 53 -7.57 -7.25 15.32
C ILE A 53 -8.76 -7.53 16.25
N GLU A 54 -8.71 -7.01 17.48
CA GLU A 54 -9.73 -7.28 18.51
C GLU A 54 -11.12 -6.81 18.08
N GLU A 55 -11.19 -5.65 17.44
CA GLU A 55 -12.43 -5.08 16.93
C GLU A 55 -13.01 -5.91 15.78
N ALA A 56 -12.17 -6.53 14.94
CA ALA A 56 -12.62 -7.44 13.88
C ALA A 56 -13.13 -8.75 14.48
N ASP A 57 -12.38 -9.35 15.41
CA ASP A 57 -12.82 -10.55 16.13
C ASP A 57 -14.15 -10.31 16.87
N ALA A 58 -14.41 -9.08 17.32
CA ALA A 58 -15.67 -8.68 17.94
C ALA A 58 -16.80 -8.55 16.91
N LEU A 59 -16.51 -8.07 15.70
CA LEU A 59 -17.48 -8.00 14.59
C LEU A 59 -17.91 -9.40 14.17
N ASP A 60 -16.95 -10.31 13.99
CA ASP A 60 -17.21 -11.71 13.65
C ASP A 60 -18.11 -12.38 14.70
N ARG A 61 -17.85 -12.09 15.99
CA ARG A 61 -18.68 -12.59 17.10
C ARG A 61 -20.07 -11.97 17.14
N VAL A 62 -20.24 -10.76 16.64
CA VAL A 62 -21.55 -10.10 16.49
C VAL A 62 -22.32 -10.79 15.36
N ASN A 63 -21.69 -10.93 14.20
CA ASN A 63 -22.31 -11.55 13.03
C ASN A 63 -22.71 -13.00 13.34
N GLU A 64 -21.83 -13.79 13.98
CA GLU A 64 -22.12 -15.17 14.40
C GLU A 64 -23.31 -15.29 15.40
N ARG A 65 -23.59 -14.24 16.20
CA ARG A 65 -24.54 -14.34 17.32
C ARG A 65 -25.86 -13.60 17.13
N PHE A 66 -25.90 -12.56 16.31
CA PHE A 66 -27.05 -11.66 16.21
C PHE A 66 -27.57 -11.48 14.79
N GLU A 67 -26.84 -11.88 13.76
CA GLU A 67 -27.49 -11.99 12.45
C GLU A 67 -28.61 -13.05 12.56
N PRO A 68 -29.82 -12.79 12.02
CA PRO A 68 -31.00 -13.59 12.30
C PRO A 68 -30.79 -15.07 12.00
N ALA A 69 -31.15 -15.96 12.93
CA ALA A 69 -31.22 -17.41 12.68
C ALA A 69 -32.32 -17.81 11.67
N PHE A 70 -33.13 -16.86 11.21
CA PHE A 70 -34.18 -17.03 10.20
C PHE A 70 -33.88 -16.31 8.86
N GLY A 71 -32.62 -15.98 8.61
CA GLY A 71 -31.98 -16.19 7.31
C GLY A 71 -30.83 -17.17 7.59
N GLY A 72 -30.85 -18.39 7.05
CA GLY A 72 -29.85 -19.39 7.41
C GLY A 72 -28.42 -18.94 7.07
N ASP A 73 -27.44 -19.81 7.29
CA ASP A 73 -26.14 -19.79 6.60
C ASP A 73 -26.28 -19.89 5.04
N ASP A 74 -27.46 -19.60 4.52
CA ASP A 74 -27.92 -19.61 3.16
C ASP A 74 -27.38 -18.34 2.49
N PRO A 75 -26.54 -18.46 1.44
CA PRO A 75 -26.01 -17.32 0.73
C PRO A 75 -27.14 -16.38 0.27
N THR A 76 -26.90 -15.07 0.30
CA THR A 76 -27.84 -14.08 -0.25
C THR A 76 -27.24 -13.40 -1.49
N THR A 77 -28.11 -12.92 -2.38
CA THR A 77 -27.74 -12.04 -3.50
C THR A 77 -28.61 -10.80 -3.44
N GLN A 78 -28.00 -9.62 -3.47
CA GLN A 78 -28.72 -8.36 -3.59
C GLN A 78 -29.00 -8.03 -5.05
N LEU A 79 -30.18 -7.53 -5.35
CA LEU A 79 -30.59 -6.99 -6.63
C LEU A 79 -30.80 -5.50 -6.49
N ILE A 80 -30.06 -4.71 -7.26
CA ILE A 80 -30.08 -3.26 -7.19
C ILE A 80 -30.77 -2.77 -8.44
N GLN A 81 -31.97 -2.23 -8.31
CA GLN A 81 -32.74 -1.67 -9.40
C GLN A 81 -32.59 -0.16 -9.45
N ARG A 82 -32.38 0.39 -10.65
CA ARG A 82 -32.31 1.84 -10.90
C ARG A 82 -33.35 2.22 -11.95
N ASP A 83 -34.20 3.21 -11.66
CA ASP A 83 -35.16 3.75 -12.63
C ASP A 83 -35.56 5.20 -12.29
N ALA A 84 -36.37 5.83 -13.14
CA ALA A 84 -36.96 7.12 -12.83
C ALA A 84 -37.99 7.05 -11.68
N ASN A 85 -38.68 5.91 -11.55
CA ASN A 85 -39.47 5.54 -10.38
C ASN A 85 -39.54 4.01 -10.27
N VAL A 86 -38.85 3.42 -9.31
CA VAL A 86 -38.87 1.95 -9.10
C VAL A 86 -40.21 1.44 -8.56
N LEU A 87 -41.04 2.33 -8.01
CA LEU A 87 -42.35 2.01 -7.44
C LEU A 87 -43.50 2.14 -8.45
N ASP A 88 -43.20 2.56 -9.69
CA ASP A 88 -44.22 2.53 -10.74
C ASP A 88 -44.45 1.10 -11.25
N ARG A 89 -45.55 0.88 -11.97
CA ARG A 89 -45.88 -0.44 -12.54
C ARG A 89 -44.72 -1.07 -13.29
N ARG A 90 -43.94 -0.29 -14.06
CA ARG A 90 -42.84 -0.85 -14.85
C ARG A 90 -41.71 -1.29 -13.92
N GLY A 91 -41.31 -0.44 -12.98
CA GLY A 91 -40.28 -0.75 -11.99
C GLY A 91 -40.61 -2.01 -11.19
N LEU A 92 -41.82 -2.08 -10.63
CA LEU A 92 -42.29 -3.24 -9.86
C LEU A 92 -42.28 -4.52 -10.71
N LEU A 93 -42.77 -4.46 -11.96
CA LEU A 93 -42.78 -5.62 -12.85
C LEU A 93 -41.37 -6.03 -13.31
N ASP A 94 -40.44 -5.10 -13.52
CA ASP A 94 -39.06 -5.39 -13.90
C ASP A 94 -38.32 -6.14 -12.76
N MET A 95 -38.50 -5.71 -11.50
CA MET A 95 -37.96 -6.41 -10.32
C MET A 95 -38.56 -7.82 -10.17
N LEU A 96 -39.89 -7.93 -10.22
CA LEU A 96 -40.59 -9.21 -10.07
C LEU A 96 -40.30 -10.18 -11.22
N ALA A 97 -40.16 -9.69 -12.45
CA ALA A 97 -39.75 -10.51 -13.59
C ALA A 97 -38.32 -11.04 -13.42
N THR A 98 -37.42 -10.25 -12.83
CA THR A 98 -36.06 -10.69 -12.51
C THR A 98 -36.08 -11.75 -11.41
N ALA A 99 -36.82 -11.50 -10.32
CA ALA A 99 -36.99 -12.44 -9.23
C ALA A 99 -37.59 -13.78 -9.67
N GLU A 100 -38.64 -13.77 -10.51
CA GLU A 100 -39.22 -14.99 -11.09
C GLU A 100 -38.20 -15.76 -11.93
N ARG A 101 -37.39 -15.07 -12.73
CA ARG A 101 -36.34 -15.73 -13.52
C ARG A 101 -35.25 -16.36 -12.65
N LEU A 102 -34.96 -15.78 -11.48
CA LEU A 102 -34.03 -16.35 -10.51
C LEU A 102 -34.64 -17.57 -9.82
N ASP A 103 -35.91 -17.50 -9.44
CA ASP A 103 -36.66 -18.61 -8.82
C ASP A 103 -36.81 -19.82 -9.76
N GLU A 104 -37.06 -19.58 -11.06
CA GLU A 104 -37.15 -20.63 -12.07
C GLU A 104 -35.81 -21.36 -12.34
N ARG A 105 -34.68 -20.81 -11.85
CA ARG A 105 -33.36 -21.45 -12.00
C ARG A 105 -33.15 -22.42 -10.85
N ASP A 106 -33.44 -23.69 -11.10
CA ASP A 106 -33.16 -24.81 -10.18
C ASP A 106 -31.71 -24.79 -9.61
N GLY A 107 -30.77 -24.23 -10.37
CA GLY A 107 -29.36 -24.06 -9.98
C GLY A 107 -29.14 -23.08 -8.83
N LEU A 108 -30.01 -22.07 -8.67
CA LEU A 108 -29.90 -21.02 -7.65
C LEU A 108 -30.63 -21.36 -6.35
N ARG A 109 -31.54 -22.33 -6.37
CA ARG A 109 -32.27 -22.82 -5.18
C ARG A 109 -32.83 -21.71 -4.29
N VAL A 110 -33.46 -20.72 -4.93
CA VAL A 110 -34.09 -19.60 -4.24
C VAL A 110 -35.12 -20.14 -3.24
N THR A 111 -35.05 -19.66 -2.01
CA THR A 111 -36.00 -20.02 -0.95
C THR A 111 -36.91 -18.88 -0.58
N ASP A 112 -36.40 -17.65 -0.72
CA ASP A 112 -37.09 -16.44 -0.33
C ASP A 112 -36.63 -15.28 -1.20
N PHE A 113 -37.53 -14.31 -1.40
CA PHE A 113 -37.26 -13.07 -2.09
C PHE A 113 -37.96 -11.92 -1.37
N SER A 114 -37.19 -10.95 -0.89
CA SER A 114 -37.67 -9.75 -0.21
C SER A 114 -37.35 -8.53 -1.05
N ALA A 115 -38.34 -7.69 -1.35
CA ALA A 115 -38.18 -6.44 -2.08
C ALA A 115 -39.44 -5.57 -1.91
N PRO A 116 -39.36 -4.24 -2.09
CA PRO A 116 -40.53 -3.36 -2.11
C PRO A 116 -41.62 -3.84 -3.07
N ALA A 117 -41.24 -4.49 -4.18
CA ALA A 117 -42.19 -5.03 -5.14
C ALA A 117 -43.01 -6.22 -4.63
N MET A 118 -42.46 -7.02 -3.71
CA MET A 118 -43.19 -8.07 -3.01
C MET A 118 -44.15 -7.48 -1.99
N ASP A 119 -43.72 -6.48 -1.22
CA ASP A 119 -44.55 -5.82 -0.21
C ASP A 119 -45.77 -5.14 -0.84
N VAL A 120 -45.57 -4.40 -1.94
CA VAL A 120 -46.67 -3.78 -2.69
C VAL A 120 -47.62 -4.84 -3.27
N ALA A 121 -47.10 -5.98 -3.72
CA ALA A 121 -47.95 -7.05 -4.25
C ALA A 121 -48.78 -7.73 -3.15
N ALA A 122 -48.23 -7.90 -1.95
CA ALA A 122 -48.93 -8.46 -0.79
C ALA A 122 -50.10 -7.58 -0.33
N GLU A 123 -49.96 -6.25 -0.42
CA GLU A 123 -51.06 -5.31 -0.16
C GLU A 123 -52.21 -5.41 -1.19
N LEU A 124 -51.91 -5.86 -2.41
CA LEU A 124 -52.91 -6.04 -3.47
C LEU A 124 -53.59 -7.41 -3.42
N ASP A 125 -52.85 -8.45 -3.06
CA ASP A 125 -53.31 -9.84 -2.99
C ASP A 125 -52.58 -10.58 -1.87
N GLU A 126 -53.30 -10.93 -0.79
CA GLU A 126 -52.75 -11.62 0.38
C GLU A 126 -52.14 -13.01 0.04
N ASP A 127 -52.48 -13.59 -1.12
CA ASP A 127 -51.94 -14.89 -1.58
C ASP A 127 -50.69 -14.71 -2.49
N ALA A 128 -50.14 -13.49 -2.64
CA ALA A 128 -49.02 -13.16 -3.52
C ALA A 128 -47.62 -13.55 -2.97
N ASP A 129 -47.48 -14.75 -2.40
CA ASP A 129 -46.27 -15.19 -1.68
C ASP A 129 -45.08 -15.60 -2.57
N THR A 130 -45.18 -15.47 -3.89
CA THR A 130 -44.12 -15.87 -4.84
C THR A 130 -43.92 -14.80 -5.90
N PRO A 131 -42.70 -14.63 -6.47
CA PRO A 131 -42.45 -13.62 -7.50
C PRO A 131 -43.44 -13.68 -8.68
N ALA A 132 -43.81 -14.89 -9.10
CA ALA A 132 -44.78 -15.09 -10.17
C ALA A 132 -46.20 -14.66 -9.77
N ALA A 133 -46.65 -14.98 -8.55
CA ALA A 133 -47.96 -14.57 -8.04
C ALA A 133 -48.02 -13.05 -7.80
N ALA A 134 -46.95 -12.47 -7.27
CA ALA A 134 -46.78 -11.04 -7.08
C ALA A 134 -46.83 -10.29 -8.42
N ARG A 135 -46.11 -10.76 -9.44
CA ARG A 135 -46.16 -10.18 -10.79
C ARG A 135 -47.60 -10.18 -11.33
N ASP A 136 -48.29 -11.30 -11.16
CA ASP A 136 -49.68 -11.49 -11.55
C ASP A 136 -50.64 -10.54 -10.82
N ALA A 137 -50.40 -10.23 -9.53
CA ALA A 137 -51.17 -9.27 -8.76
C ALA A 137 -50.99 -7.84 -9.30
N ILE A 138 -49.73 -7.42 -9.51
CA ILE A 138 -49.37 -6.12 -10.08
C ILE A 138 -49.95 -5.95 -11.49
N GLU A 139 -49.86 -6.97 -12.35
CA GLU A 139 -50.41 -6.92 -13.72
C GLU A 139 -51.92 -6.70 -13.77
N ARG A 140 -52.66 -7.19 -12.77
CA ARG A 140 -54.14 -7.10 -12.71
C ARG A 140 -54.64 -5.82 -12.05
N ALA A 141 -53.85 -5.25 -11.14
CA ALA A 141 -54.18 -3.98 -10.47
C ALA A 141 -54.17 -2.82 -11.46
N SER A 142 -54.97 -1.78 -11.19
CA SER A 142 -54.90 -0.48 -11.88
C SER A 142 -53.81 0.41 -11.25
N ASP A 143 -53.35 1.44 -11.97
CA ASP A 143 -52.27 2.30 -11.46
C ASP A 143 -52.65 2.98 -10.13
N GLY A 144 -53.91 3.36 -9.95
CA GLY A 144 -54.37 3.91 -8.67
C GLY A 144 -54.44 2.90 -7.53
N GLU A 145 -54.67 1.61 -7.82
CA GLU A 145 -54.58 0.55 -6.80
C GLU A 145 -53.13 0.28 -6.41
N ILE A 146 -52.19 0.39 -7.35
CA ILE A 146 -50.74 0.29 -7.07
C ILE A 146 -50.30 1.48 -6.20
N ASP A 147 -50.72 2.70 -6.53
CA ASP A 147 -50.41 3.88 -5.72
C ASP A 147 -50.93 3.72 -4.28
N ASP A 148 -52.18 3.27 -4.10
CA ASP A 148 -52.77 3.00 -2.78
C ASP A 148 -52.01 1.90 -2.02
N ALA A 149 -51.52 0.87 -2.72
CA ALA A 149 -50.73 -0.22 -2.14
C ALA A 149 -49.31 0.21 -1.74
N VAL A 150 -48.66 1.09 -2.51
CA VAL A 150 -47.38 1.71 -2.15
C VAL A 150 -47.53 2.55 -0.88
N ASP A 151 -48.61 3.34 -0.78
CA ASP A 151 -48.89 4.16 0.40
C ASP A 151 -49.10 3.29 1.66
N ALA A 152 -49.77 2.13 1.51
CA ALA A 152 -49.97 1.16 2.57
C ALA A 152 -48.67 0.46 2.97
N ALA A 153 -47.90 -0.07 2.00
CA ALA A 153 -46.62 -0.72 2.25
C ALA A 153 -45.61 0.22 2.94
N ALA A 154 -45.65 1.52 2.62
CA ALA A 154 -44.81 2.51 3.28
C ALA A 154 -45.12 2.69 4.78
N GLU A 155 -46.23 2.18 5.32
CA GLU A 155 -46.49 2.12 6.77
C GLU A 155 -45.51 1.21 7.50
N ASP A 156 -44.95 0.20 6.83
CA ASP A 156 -43.88 -0.64 7.35
C ASP A 156 -42.53 0.12 7.29
N PRO A 157 -41.83 0.30 8.43
CA PRO A 157 -40.48 0.85 8.45
C PRO A 157 -39.48 0.08 7.56
N GLY A 158 -39.63 -1.24 7.41
CA GLY A 158 -38.75 -2.08 6.59
C GLY A 158 -38.87 -1.84 5.08
N PHE A 159 -40.03 -1.33 4.63
CA PHE A 159 -40.24 -0.97 3.23
C PHE A 159 -39.33 0.18 2.79
N ALA A 160 -39.18 1.19 3.65
CA ALA A 160 -38.39 2.38 3.35
C ALA A 160 -36.88 2.10 3.33
N THR A 161 -36.39 1.12 4.11
CA THR A 161 -34.96 0.76 4.15
C THR A 161 -34.48 0.06 2.88
N LEU A 162 -35.39 -0.50 2.08
CA LEU A 162 -35.10 -1.12 0.80
C LEU A 162 -35.22 -0.13 -0.37
N LEU A 163 -35.44 1.16 -0.10
CA LEU A 163 -35.58 2.22 -1.09
C LEU A 163 -34.49 3.28 -0.91
N SER A 164 -34.17 3.99 -1.99
CA SER A 164 -33.22 5.07 -1.94
C SER A 164 -33.69 6.26 -1.08
N ASP A 165 -32.74 7.07 -0.60
CA ASP A 165 -32.93 8.24 0.26
C ASP A 165 -33.85 9.31 -0.29
N ASP A 166 -33.99 9.34 -1.61
CA ASP A 166 -34.91 10.22 -2.30
C ASP A 166 -36.36 9.72 -2.28
N PHE A 167 -36.65 8.62 -1.55
CA PHE A 167 -38.00 8.10 -1.38
C PHE A 167 -38.94 9.18 -0.83
N ASN A 168 -39.92 9.53 -1.64
CA ASN A 168 -40.93 10.49 -1.30
C ASN A 168 -42.27 9.78 -1.10
N ARG A 169 -42.64 9.63 0.18
CA ARG A 169 -43.91 9.02 0.60
C ARG A 169 -45.15 9.74 0.07
N GLU A 170 -45.12 11.06 -0.12
CA GLU A 170 -46.30 11.79 -0.63
C GLU A 170 -46.55 11.53 -2.12
N SER A 171 -45.50 11.22 -2.88
CA SER A 171 -45.60 10.96 -4.33
C SER A 171 -45.42 9.51 -4.71
N GLY A 172 -45.08 8.61 -3.78
CA GLY A 172 -44.83 7.19 -4.06
C GLY A 172 -43.66 7.00 -5.04
N THR A 173 -42.58 7.78 -4.89
CA THR A 173 -41.46 7.77 -5.84
C THR A 173 -40.12 7.53 -5.16
N ALA A 174 -39.30 6.66 -5.73
CA ALA A 174 -37.88 6.46 -5.40
C ALA A 174 -37.08 6.17 -6.67
N SER A 175 -35.82 6.60 -6.75
CA SER A 175 -34.97 6.34 -7.92
C SER A 175 -34.30 4.97 -7.91
N ALA A 176 -34.23 4.30 -6.76
CA ALA A 176 -33.67 2.96 -6.65
C ALA A 176 -34.37 2.10 -5.58
N SER A 177 -34.29 0.77 -5.76
CA SER A 177 -34.76 -0.22 -4.80
C SER A 177 -33.79 -1.39 -4.68
N LEU A 178 -33.82 -2.03 -3.50
CA LEU A 178 -33.08 -3.24 -3.19
C LEU A 178 -34.03 -4.44 -3.11
N GLY A 179 -33.64 -5.52 -3.77
CA GLY A 179 -34.20 -6.85 -3.55
C GLY A 179 -33.15 -7.77 -2.94
N VAL A 180 -33.54 -8.65 -2.03
CA VAL A 180 -32.67 -9.65 -1.42
C VAL A 180 -33.20 -11.03 -1.78
N VAL A 181 -32.33 -11.85 -2.38
CA VAL A 181 -32.62 -13.22 -2.77
C VAL A 181 -31.88 -14.15 -1.80
N SER A 182 -32.60 -15.06 -1.15
CA SER A 182 -32.01 -16.07 -0.27
C SER A 182 -31.87 -17.42 -0.98
N HIS A 183 -30.74 -18.10 -0.79
CA HIS A 183 -30.40 -19.33 -1.51
C HIS A 183 -30.19 -20.52 -0.57
N SER A 184 -30.92 -21.63 -0.77
CA SER A 184 -30.74 -22.83 0.08
C SER A 184 -29.48 -23.65 -0.23
N PHE A 185 -28.39 -23.30 0.43
CA PHE A 185 -27.12 -23.98 0.32
C PHE A 185 -26.45 -24.17 1.68
N PRO A 186 -25.65 -25.24 1.87
CA PRO A 186 -24.82 -25.33 3.06
C PRO A 186 -23.84 -24.15 3.11
N ALA A 187 -23.46 -23.70 4.31
CA ALA A 187 -22.46 -22.64 4.55
C ALA A 187 -21.14 -22.80 3.77
N SER A 188 -20.79 -24.03 3.36
CA SER A 188 -19.58 -24.33 2.57
C SER A 188 -19.78 -24.23 1.05
N ALA A 189 -20.93 -23.72 0.59
CA ALA A 189 -21.21 -23.60 -0.83
C ALA A 189 -20.41 -22.46 -1.45
N ASP A 190 -20.23 -22.56 -2.76
CA ASP A 190 -19.52 -21.58 -3.55
C ASP A 190 -20.46 -20.39 -3.83
N THR A 191 -20.50 -19.44 -2.89
CA THR A 191 -21.30 -18.21 -2.97
C THR A 191 -20.96 -17.39 -4.22
N GLN A 192 -19.69 -17.39 -4.62
CA GLN A 192 -19.23 -16.76 -5.86
C GLN A 192 -19.94 -17.36 -7.08
N ALA A 193 -19.99 -18.68 -7.20
CA ALA A 193 -20.70 -19.32 -8.32
C ALA A 193 -22.20 -19.00 -8.35
N ILE A 194 -22.85 -18.95 -7.19
CA ILE A 194 -24.29 -18.65 -7.05
C ILE A 194 -24.57 -17.21 -7.50
N GLN A 195 -23.82 -16.24 -6.97
CA GLN A 195 -24.03 -14.83 -7.27
C GLN A 195 -23.65 -14.48 -8.71
N GLN A 196 -22.66 -15.14 -9.32
CA GLN A 196 -22.32 -14.97 -10.74
C GLN A 196 -23.42 -15.49 -11.68
N GLU A 197 -24.05 -16.61 -11.32
CA GLU A 197 -25.23 -17.08 -12.07
C GLU A 197 -26.41 -16.12 -11.88
N ALA A 198 -26.63 -15.61 -10.67
CA ALA A 198 -27.66 -14.59 -10.41
C ALA A 198 -27.42 -13.29 -11.19
N ARG A 199 -26.17 -12.80 -11.26
CA ARG A 199 -25.74 -11.66 -12.09
C ARG A 199 -26.08 -11.89 -13.55
N THR A 200 -25.74 -13.05 -14.10
CA THR A 200 -26.06 -13.39 -15.49
C THR A 200 -27.57 -13.33 -15.76
N VAL A 201 -28.39 -13.79 -14.80
CA VAL A 201 -29.85 -13.75 -14.94
C VAL A 201 -30.39 -12.32 -14.86
N ALA A 202 -29.87 -11.50 -13.94
CA ALA A 202 -30.24 -10.11 -13.77
C ALA A 202 -29.86 -9.24 -14.99
N GLU A 203 -28.65 -9.40 -15.54
CA GLU A 203 -28.20 -8.69 -16.75
C GLU A 203 -29.04 -9.00 -18.00
N GLU A 204 -29.62 -10.20 -18.06
CA GLU A 204 -30.51 -10.59 -19.15
C GLU A 204 -31.97 -10.13 -18.93
N ALA A 205 -32.32 -9.63 -17.74
CA ALA A 205 -33.66 -9.23 -17.35
C ALA A 205 -34.06 -7.84 -17.92
N PRO A 206 -35.37 -7.54 -18.02
CA PRO A 206 -35.81 -6.20 -18.38
C PRO A 206 -35.55 -5.23 -17.23
N GLY A 207 -35.05 -4.03 -17.54
CA GLY A 207 -34.73 -2.99 -16.54
C GLY A 207 -33.23 -2.85 -16.31
N ASP A 208 -32.84 -1.83 -15.53
CA ASP A 208 -31.48 -1.66 -15.03
C ASP A 208 -31.40 -2.30 -13.63
N ILE A 209 -31.11 -3.61 -13.61
CA ILE A 209 -31.03 -4.41 -12.38
C ILE A 209 -29.67 -5.10 -12.34
N THR A 210 -28.89 -4.79 -11.32
CA THR A 210 -27.56 -5.36 -11.10
C THR A 210 -27.61 -6.32 -9.92
N ALA A 211 -27.10 -7.54 -10.07
CA ALA A 211 -26.89 -8.43 -8.93
C ALA A 211 -25.55 -8.13 -8.25
N PHE A 212 -25.54 -8.12 -6.92
CA PHE A 212 -24.39 -7.78 -6.09
C PHE A 212 -24.32 -8.66 -4.83
N GLY A 213 -23.13 -8.83 -4.27
CA GLY A 213 -22.89 -9.58 -3.05
C GLY A 213 -21.42 -9.97 -2.84
N GLY A 214 -21.11 -10.56 -1.68
CA GLY A 214 -19.73 -10.88 -1.29
C GLY A 214 -18.98 -11.80 -2.27
N GLY A 215 -19.61 -12.84 -2.80
CA GLY A 215 -19.00 -13.74 -3.79
C GLY A 215 -18.70 -13.07 -5.14
N ILE A 216 -19.44 -12.03 -5.50
CA ILE A 216 -19.15 -11.16 -6.64
C ILE A 216 -17.90 -10.32 -6.38
N VAL A 217 -17.82 -9.72 -5.19
CA VAL A 217 -16.68 -8.88 -4.77
C VAL A 217 -15.41 -9.75 -4.69
N ASP A 218 -15.51 -10.94 -4.10
CA ASP A 218 -14.43 -11.93 -4.05
C ASP A 218 -13.91 -12.34 -5.43
N ASP A 219 -14.81 -12.56 -6.39
CA ASP A 219 -14.43 -12.87 -7.77
C ASP A 219 -13.70 -11.69 -8.44
N GLU A 220 -14.15 -10.46 -8.21
CA GLU A 220 -13.47 -9.26 -8.71
C GLU A 220 -12.09 -9.10 -8.06
N PHE A 221 -11.94 -9.28 -6.75
CA PHE A 221 -10.64 -9.30 -6.06
C PHE A 221 -9.68 -10.35 -6.63
N GLN A 222 -10.15 -11.57 -6.86
CA GLN A 222 -9.32 -12.62 -7.47
C GLN A 222 -8.92 -12.27 -8.90
N ARG A 223 -9.85 -11.75 -9.72
CA ARG A 223 -9.57 -11.30 -11.09
C ARG A 223 -8.55 -10.17 -11.12
N VAL A 224 -8.65 -9.20 -10.23
CA VAL A 224 -7.70 -8.09 -10.07
C VAL A 224 -6.27 -8.60 -9.93
N ILE A 225 -6.03 -9.62 -9.11
CA ILE A 225 -4.68 -10.19 -8.92
C ILE A 225 -4.13 -10.72 -10.24
N PHE A 226 -4.90 -11.54 -10.95
CA PHE A 226 -4.44 -12.17 -12.19
C PHE A 226 -4.29 -11.18 -13.34
N ASP A 227 -5.24 -10.26 -13.51
CA ASP A 227 -5.20 -9.24 -14.55
C ASP A 227 -4.02 -8.28 -14.30
N SER A 228 -3.82 -7.86 -13.05
CA SER A 228 -2.66 -7.04 -12.65
C SER A 228 -1.33 -7.74 -12.93
N LEU A 229 -1.21 -9.03 -12.61
CA LEU A 229 0.00 -9.81 -12.94
C LEU A 229 0.22 -9.92 -14.45
N SER A 230 -0.85 -10.11 -15.22
CA SER A 230 -0.80 -10.23 -16.67
C SER A 230 -0.34 -8.93 -17.36
N ILE A 231 -0.59 -7.78 -16.74
CA ILE A 231 -0.16 -6.47 -17.23
C ILE A 231 1.24 -6.12 -16.70
N VAL A 232 1.40 -6.13 -15.38
CA VAL A 232 2.59 -5.59 -14.70
C VAL A 232 3.82 -6.43 -14.99
N VAL A 233 3.74 -7.76 -14.91
CA VAL A 233 4.93 -8.62 -15.06
C VAL A 233 5.49 -8.55 -16.49
N PRO A 234 4.69 -8.66 -17.56
CA PRO A 234 5.19 -8.47 -18.92
C PRO A 234 5.68 -7.05 -19.20
N ALA A 235 5.02 -6.02 -18.67
CA ALA A 235 5.49 -4.65 -18.80
C ALA A 235 6.85 -4.45 -18.12
N ALA A 236 7.02 -4.97 -16.89
CA ALA A 236 8.26 -4.88 -16.14
C ALA A 236 9.36 -5.65 -16.85
N LEU A 237 9.05 -6.85 -17.34
CA LEU A 237 9.95 -7.64 -18.15
C LEU A 237 10.33 -6.91 -19.44
N ALA A 238 9.40 -6.26 -20.14
CA ALA A 238 9.69 -5.51 -21.36
C ALA A 238 10.65 -4.33 -21.09
N VAL A 239 10.42 -3.57 -20.02
CA VAL A 239 11.31 -2.48 -19.59
C VAL A 239 12.69 -3.02 -19.22
N ILE A 240 12.75 -4.06 -18.41
CA ILE A 240 14.00 -4.66 -17.90
C ILE A 240 14.78 -5.34 -19.02
N LEU A 241 14.11 -6.06 -19.93
CA LEU A 241 14.73 -6.64 -21.11
C LEU A 241 15.19 -5.54 -22.08
N GLY A 242 14.45 -4.45 -22.24
CA GLY A 242 14.87 -3.27 -23.01
C GLY A 242 16.17 -2.67 -22.44
N LEU A 243 16.25 -2.52 -21.12
CA LEU A 243 17.43 -2.07 -20.40
C LEU A 243 18.59 -3.06 -20.53
N LEU A 244 18.35 -4.37 -20.38
CA LEU A 244 19.35 -5.43 -20.61
C LEU A 244 19.88 -5.40 -22.04
N ALA A 245 19.01 -5.26 -23.04
CA ALA A 245 19.39 -5.20 -24.44
C ALA A 245 20.28 -3.99 -24.71
N TYR A 246 19.92 -2.83 -24.14
CA TYR A 246 20.75 -1.62 -24.20
C TYR A 246 22.09 -1.78 -23.46
N ALA A 247 22.07 -2.44 -22.30
CA ALA A 247 23.23 -2.61 -21.44
C ALA A 247 24.23 -3.62 -22.02
N TYR A 248 23.77 -4.83 -22.33
CA TYR A 248 24.64 -5.91 -22.80
C TYR A 248 24.98 -5.83 -24.27
N ARG A 249 24.09 -5.36 -25.15
CA ARG A 249 24.36 -5.23 -26.60
C ARG A 249 24.90 -6.51 -27.26
N ASP A 250 24.66 -7.65 -26.63
CA ASP A 250 25.06 -8.99 -27.07
C ASP A 250 23.91 -9.95 -26.78
N PRO A 251 23.41 -10.66 -27.81
CA PRO A 251 22.21 -11.48 -27.67
C PRO A 251 22.40 -12.67 -26.73
N PHE A 252 23.63 -13.18 -26.58
CA PHE A 252 23.88 -14.31 -25.69
C PHE A 252 23.93 -13.86 -24.23
N ASP A 253 24.59 -12.73 -23.95
CA ASP A 253 24.61 -12.14 -22.61
C ASP A 253 23.19 -11.67 -22.21
N PHE A 254 22.40 -11.17 -23.16
CA PHE A 254 20.96 -10.86 -22.99
C PHE A 254 20.15 -12.07 -22.54
N VAL A 255 20.19 -13.17 -23.29
CA VAL A 255 19.46 -14.40 -22.94
C VAL A 255 19.94 -14.94 -21.60
N LEU A 256 21.25 -14.91 -21.34
CA LEU A 256 21.82 -15.39 -20.10
C LEU A 256 21.34 -14.58 -18.89
N GLY A 257 21.31 -13.25 -19.00
CA GLY A 257 20.74 -12.37 -17.97
C GLY A 257 19.26 -12.64 -17.73
N GLY A 258 18.48 -12.81 -18.80
CA GLY A 258 17.06 -13.16 -18.71
C GLY A 258 16.82 -14.50 -17.99
N ILE A 259 17.66 -15.52 -18.24
CA ILE A 259 17.58 -16.80 -17.53
C ILE A 259 17.89 -16.65 -16.03
N ALA A 260 18.88 -15.82 -15.68
CA ALA A 260 19.22 -15.55 -14.27
C ALA A 260 18.07 -14.83 -13.54
N LEU A 261 17.44 -13.86 -14.20
CA LEU A 261 16.26 -13.17 -13.69
C LEU A 261 15.07 -14.12 -13.49
N LEU A 262 14.74 -14.92 -14.51
CA LEU A 262 13.67 -15.92 -14.42
C LEU A 262 13.93 -16.93 -13.29
N MET A 263 15.17 -17.36 -13.13
CA MET A 263 15.55 -18.28 -12.05
C MET A 263 15.29 -17.68 -10.66
N THR A 264 15.52 -16.38 -10.50
CA THR A 264 15.28 -15.66 -9.24
C THR A 264 13.79 -15.67 -8.89
N VAL A 265 12.92 -15.39 -9.88
CA VAL A 265 11.46 -15.47 -9.71
C VAL A 265 11.03 -16.89 -9.36
N VAL A 266 11.52 -17.90 -10.09
CA VAL A 266 11.18 -19.31 -9.86
C VAL A 266 11.60 -19.79 -8.46
N TRP A 267 12.78 -19.40 -7.98
CA TRP A 267 13.24 -19.79 -6.64
C TRP A 267 12.40 -19.11 -5.56
N THR A 268 12.07 -17.84 -5.74
CA THR A 268 11.28 -17.07 -4.77
C THR A 268 9.88 -17.64 -4.64
N PHE A 269 9.13 -17.69 -5.74
CA PHE A 269 7.73 -18.14 -5.73
C PHE A 269 7.58 -19.65 -5.59
N GLY A 270 8.59 -20.41 -6.01
CA GLY A 270 8.68 -21.83 -5.70
C GLY A 270 8.86 -22.10 -4.21
N PHE A 271 9.65 -21.27 -3.50
CA PHE A 271 9.72 -21.34 -2.05
C PHE A 271 8.41 -20.90 -1.40
N THR A 272 7.81 -19.79 -1.84
CA THR A 272 6.55 -19.26 -1.30
C THR A 272 5.46 -20.33 -1.29
N GLY A 273 5.24 -21.04 -2.40
CA GLY A 273 4.24 -22.11 -2.44
C GLY A 273 4.60 -23.34 -1.60
N TYR A 274 5.89 -23.65 -1.38
CA TYR A 274 6.27 -24.69 -0.40
C TYR A 274 6.12 -24.25 1.05
N ALA A 275 6.22 -22.95 1.31
CA ALA A 275 6.03 -22.38 2.63
C ALA A 275 4.55 -22.30 3.03
N GLY A 276 3.63 -22.47 2.07
CA GLY A 276 2.20 -22.28 2.29
C GLY A 276 1.84 -20.82 2.57
N ILE A 277 2.63 -19.89 2.05
CA ILE A 277 2.34 -18.45 2.13
C ILE A 277 1.36 -18.13 1.00
N ALA A 278 0.22 -17.56 1.35
CA ALA A 278 -0.78 -17.15 0.37
C ALA A 278 -0.24 -16.03 -0.53
N PHE A 279 -0.60 -16.06 -1.81
CA PHE A 279 -0.24 -15.04 -2.77
C PHE A 279 -1.22 -13.87 -2.65
N SER A 280 -0.85 -12.87 -1.85
CA SER A 280 -1.61 -11.63 -1.68
C SER A 280 -1.27 -10.56 -2.71
N GLU A 281 -2.11 -9.53 -2.82
CA GLU A 281 -1.90 -8.38 -3.69
C GLU A 281 -0.56 -7.66 -3.44
N VAL A 282 -0.14 -7.57 -2.16
CA VAL A 282 1.16 -7.00 -1.78
C VAL A 282 2.32 -7.77 -2.44
N LEU A 283 2.18 -9.08 -2.65
CA LEU A 283 3.19 -9.91 -3.28
C LEU A 283 3.31 -9.70 -4.81
N ILE A 284 2.35 -9.03 -5.46
CA ILE A 284 2.45 -8.64 -6.88
C ILE A 284 3.65 -7.70 -7.11
N ALA A 285 4.04 -6.92 -6.11
CA ALA A 285 5.22 -6.06 -6.19
C ALA A 285 6.56 -6.83 -6.21
N VAL A 286 6.62 -8.02 -5.60
CA VAL A 286 7.88 -8.74 -5.38
C VAL A 286 8.59 -9.18 -6.67
N PRO A 287 7.93 -9.79 -7.68
CA PRO A 287 8.59 -10.13 -8.93
C PRO A 287 9.20 -8.89 -9.59
N VAL A 288 8.49 -7.76 -9.58
CA VAL A 288 8.96 -6.50 -10.16
C VAL A 288 10.21 -6.00 -9.44
N LEU A 289 10.18 -5.95 -8.10
CA LEU A 289 11.33 -5.55 -7.27
C LEU A 289 12.55 -6.44 -7.51
N LEU A 290 12.37 -7.76 -7.54
CA LEU A 290 13.47 -8.71 -7.75
C LEU A 290 14.07 -8.60 -9.14
N LEU A 291 13.22 -8.40 -10.17
CA LEU A 291 13.69 -8.19 -11.52
C LEU A 291 14.47 -6.86 -11.63
N ALA A 292 13.97 -5.80 -11.00
CA ALA A 292 14.55 -4.45 -11.03
C ALA A 292 15.85 -4.31 -10.23
N ILE A 293 16.02 -5.07 -9.15
CA ILE A 293 17.26 -5.08 -8.35
C ILE A 293 18.27 -6.10 -8.92
N GLY A 294 17.80 -7.27 -9.39
CA GLY A 294 18.66 -8.33 -9.89
C GLY A 294 19.42 -7.97 -11.17
N ILE A 295 18.79 -7.19 -12.06
CA ILE A 295 19.41 -6.68 -13.29
C ILE A 295 20.74 -5.98 -13.01
N ASP A 296 20.86 -5.22 -11.93
CA ASP A 296 22.03 -4.40 -11.64
C ASP A 296 23.26 -5.24 -11.32
N PHE A 297 23.08 -6.31 -10.54
CA PHE A 297 24.15 -7.28 -10.29
C PHE A 297 24.64 -7.93 -11.59
N GLY A 298 23.74 -8.14 -12.55
CA GLY A 298 24.09 -8.67 -13.86
C GLY A 298 24.90 -7.68 -14.68
N ILE A 299 24.39 -6.45 -14.81
CA ILE A 299 25.02 -5.36 -15.57
C ILE A 299 26.44 -5.10 -15.07
N HIS A 300 26.62 -4.90 -13.76
CA HIS A 300 27.94 -4.60 -13.20
C HIS A 300 28.93 -5.76 -13.37
N THR A 301 28.48 -7.00 -13.18
CA THR A 301 29.33 -8.19 -13.35
C THR A 301 29.80 -8.34 -14.78
N VAL A 302 28.89 -8.26 -15.75
CA VAL A 302 29.22 -8.42 -17.17
C VAL A 302 30.05 -7.24 -17.67
N ASN A 303 29.72 -6.01 -17.26
CA ASN A 303 30.47 -4.82 -17.67
C ASN A 303 31.91 -4.86 -17.16
N ARG A 304 32.11 -5.17 -15.87
CA ARG A 304 33.44 -5.30 -15.27
C ARG A 304 34.26 -6.43 -15.90
N TYR A 305 33.62 -7.56 -16.16
CA TYR A 305 34.24 -8.66 -16.90
C TYR A 305 34.71 -8.21 -18.29
N ARG A 306 33.89 -7.44 -19.01
CA ARG A 306 34.22 -6.92 -20.35
C ARG A 306 35.34 -5.88 -20.33
N GLU A 307 35.42 -5.03 -19.31
CA GLU A 307 36.54 -4.08 -19.13
C GLU A 307 37.89 -4.81 -19.12
N ASP A 308 38.02 -5.84 -18.29
CA ASP A 308 39.26 -6.63 -18.18
C ASP A 308 39.53 -7.44 -19.46
N ARG A 309 38.48 -7.97 -20.11
CA ARG A 309 38.61 -8.66 -21.41
C ARG A 309 39.10 -7.70 -22.51
N ALA A 310 38.59 -6.47 -22.54
CA ALA A 310 39.02 -5.43 -23.48
C ALA A 310 40.48 -4.99 -23.23
N ALA A 311 40.93 -5.03 -21.97
CA ALA A 311 42.34 -4.84 -21.61
C ALA A 311 43.24 -6.06 -21.95
N GLY A 312 42.68 -7.13 -22.51
CA GLY A 312 43.41 -8.31 -22.98
C GLY A 312 43.55 -9.45 -21.96
N ALA A 313 42.89 -9.36 -20.79
CA ALA A 313 42.96 -10.41 -19.78
C ALA A 313 42.24 -11.70 -20.24
N PRO A 314 42.76 -12.91 -19.94
CA PRO A 314 42.06 -14.16 -20.18
C PRO A 314 40.71 -14.23 -19.45
N PRO A 315 39.70 -14.97 -19.95
CA PRO A 315 38.36 -15.06 -19.34
C PRO A 315 38.35 -15.34 -17.84
N GLU A 316 39.14 -16.32 -17.39
CA GLU A 316 39.21 -16.70 -15.98
C GLU A 316 39.85 -15.63 -15.11
N THR A 317 40.78 -14.86 -15.67
CA THR A 317 41.47 -13.77 -14.95
C THR A 317 40.55 -12.56 -14.85
N ALA A 318 39.90 -12.19 -15.97
CA ALA A 318 38.91 -11.12 -16.02
C ALA A 318 37.73 -11.40 -15.07
N MET A 319 37.21 -12.63 -15.05
CA MET A 319 36.09 -12.97 -14.16
C MET A 319 36.49 -12.98 -12.69
N ARG A 320 37.70 -13.44 -12.37
CA ARG A 320 38.24 -13.37 -11.00
C ARG A 320 38.45 -11.92 -10.55
N GLY A 321 38.93 -11.05 -11.44
CA GLY A 321 39.04 -9.61 -11.21
C GLY A 321 37.69 -8.96 -10.95
N ALA A 322 36.69 -9.27 -11.78
CA ALA A 322 35.33 -8.77 -11.63
C ALA A 322 34.69 -9.19 -10.29
N LEU A 323 34.68 -10.49 -10.00
CA LEU A 323 34.03 -11.02 -8.79
C LEU A 323 34.76 -10.63 -7.49
N GLY A 324 36.08 -10.46 -7.51
CA GLY A 324 36.85 -10.15 -6.31
C GLY A 324 36.38 -8.89 -5.57
N GLN A 325 35.96 -7.85 -6.32
CA GLN A 325 35.42 -6.61 -5.75
C GLN A 325 33.89 -6.65 -5.65
N LEU A 326 33.22 -7.19 -6.68
CA LEU A 326 31.75 -7.15 -6.76
C LEU A 326 31.07 -8.05 -5.72
N VAL A 327 31.64 -9.19 -5.36
CA VAL A 327 31.04 -10.08 -4.35
C VAL A 327 30.96 -9.41 -2.98
N VAL A 328 31.98 -8.61 -2.62
CA VAL A 328 31.95 -7.81 -1.39
C VAL A 328 30.82 -6.80 -1.49
N ALA A 329 30.83 -5.96 -2.52
CA ALA A 329 29.84 -4.90 -2.73
C ALA A 329 28.40 -5.45 -2.74
N TYR A 330 28.13 -6.52 -3.50
CA TYR A 330 26.81 -7.14 -3.56
C TYR A 330 26.38 -7.75 -2.23
N SER A 331 27.30 -8.27 -1.41
CA SER A 331 26.97 -8.77 -0.08
C SER A 331 26.56 -7.65 0.87
N ILE A 332 27.16 -6.46 0.73
CA ILE A 332 26.74 -5.28 1.50
C ILE A 332 25.33 -4.86 1.09
N ILE A 333 25.13 -4.68 -0.21
CA ILE A 333 23.85 -4.22 -0.79
C ILE A 333 22.73 -5.20 -0.46
N ALA A 334 22.92 -6.48 -0.78
CA ALA A 334 21.95 -7.51 -0.49
C ALA A 334 21.67 -7.57 1.02
N GLY A 335 22.69 -7.49 1.88
CA GLY A 335 22.52 -7.49 3.33
C GLY A 335 21.64 -6.34 3.83
N THR A 336 21.87 -5.11 3.35
CA THR A 336 21.06 -3.93 3.74
C THR A 336 19.64 -4.02 3.19
N THR A 337 19.48 -4.49 1.95
CA THR A 337 18.16 -4.67 1.34
C THR A 337 17.36 -5.78 2.02
N ILE A 338 17.99 -6.90 2.37
CA ILE A 338 17.38 -7.99 3.16
C ILE A 338 16.92 -7.44 4.52
N ILE A 339 17.75 -6.65 5.21
CA ILE A 339 17.37 -6.03 6.48
C ILE A 339 16.17 -5.09 6.30
N GLY A 340 16.14 -4.29 5.23
CA GLY A 340 15.01 -3.39 4.93
C GLY A 340 13.70 -4.15 4.72
N PHE A 341 13.71 -5.25 3.96
CA PHE A 341 12.53 -6.09 3.76
C PHE A 341 12.13 -6.85 5.04
N LEU A 342 13.09 -7.49 5.72
CA LEU A 342 12.85 -8.26 6.94
C LEU A 342 12.46 -7.40 8.13
N ALA A 343 12.68 -6.08 8.09
CA ALA A 343 12.16 -5.18 9.11
C ALA A 343 10.63 -5.25 9.21
N ASN A 344 9.92 -5.56 8.12
CA ASN A 344 8.47 -5.77 8.16
C ASN A 344 8.03 -6.98 8.99
N LEU A 345 8.95 -7.86 9.43
CA LEU A 345 8.64 -8.89 10.43
C LEU A 345 8.17 -8.32 11.78
N THR A 346 8.42 -7.03 12.04
CA THR A 346 7.91 -6.36 13.23
C THR A 346 6.45 -5.91 13.10
N SER A 347 5.85 -6.02 11.91
CA SER A 347 4.44 -5.71 11.68
C SER A 347 3.52 -6.69 12.41
N SER A 348 2.40 -6.19 12.93
CA SER A 348 1.33 -7.02 13.47
C SER A 348 0.54 -7.70 12.34
N LEU A 349 0.44 -7.05 11.17
CA LEU A 349 -0.31 -7.53 10.01
C LEU A 349 0.41 -8.67 9.29
N PRO A 350 -0.22 -9.86 9.13
CA PRO A 350 0.37 -11.00 8.41
C PRO A 350 0.86 -10.68 6.99
N PRO A 351 0.09 -10.01 6.10
CA PRO A 351 0.51 -9.77 4.72
C PRO A 351 1.82 -8.97 4.61
N LEU A 352 2.04 -8.02 5.53
CA LEU A 352 3.27 -7.23 5.57
C LEU A 352 4.49 -8.05 6.02
N ARG A 353 4.30 -8.96 6.98
CA ARG A 353 5.37 -9.87 7.43
C ARG A 353 5.76 -10.82 6.30
N GLU A 354 4.77 -11.40 5.65
CA GLU A 354 4.96 -12.33 4.53
C GLU A 354 5.64 -11.65 3.36
N PHE A 355 5.20 -10.45 2.98
CA PHE A 355 5.89 -9.62 2.00
C PHE A 355 7.37 -9.42 2.34
N GLY A 356 7.68 -9.07 3.59
CA GLY A 356 9.06 -8.89 4.06
C GLY A 356 9.91 -10.17 3.94
N VAL A 357 9.35 -11.32 4.29
CA VAL A 357 10.02 -12.63 4.19
C VAL A 357 10.26 -13.02 2.73
N VAL A 358 9.22 -12.95 1.90
CA VAL A 358 9.28 -13.37 0.49
C VAL A 358 10.26 -12.47 -0.28
N ALA A 359 10.17 -11.14 -0.12
CA ALA A 359 11.08 -10.20 -0.76
C ALA A 359 12.53 -10.36 -0.24
N GLY A 360 12.74 -10.46 1.07
CA GLY A 360 14.07 -10.64 1.67
C GLY A 360 14.74 -11.95 1.23
N LEU A 361 14.00 -13.05 1.18
CA LEU A 361 14.51 -14.32 0.68
C LEU A 361 14.77 -14.27 -0.83
N GLY A 362 13.91 -13.59 -1.59
CA GLY A 362 14.12 -13.32 -3.00
C GLY A 362 15.46 -12.64 -3.25
N ILE A 363 15.82 -11.61 -2.47
CA ILE A 363 17.13 -10.94 -2.56
C ILE A 363 18.29 -11.88 -2.20
N CYS A 364 18.12 -12.80 -1.24
CA CYS A 364 19.10 -13.84 -0.96
C CYS A 364 19.33 -14.73 -2.20
N PHE A 365 18.26 -15.16 -2.87
CA PHE A 365 18.34 -15.95 -4.09
C PHE A 365 18.98 -15.17 -5.24
N THR A 366 18.61 -13.90 -5.41
CA THR A 366 19.25 -12.98 -6.37
C THR A 366 20.76 -12.94 -6.15
N LEU A 367 21.22 -12.75 -4.91
CA LEU A 367 22.66 -12.73 -4.60
C LEU A 367 23.34 -14.05 -5.02
N VAL A 368 22.76 -15.18 -4.67
CA VAL A 368 23.32 -16.52 -5.01
C VAL A 368 23.39 -16.72 -6.52
N ILE A 369 22.34 -16.35 -7.25
CA ILE A 369 22.24 -16.53 -8.70
C ILE A 369 23.22 -15.59 -9.42
N PHE A 370 23.29 -14.33 -9.03
CA PHE A 370 24.11 -13.33 -9.73
C PHE A 370 25.60 -13.38 -9.36
N VAL A 371 25.95 -13.87 -8.17
CA VAL A 371 27.36 -14.16 -7.79
C VAL A 371 27.81 -15.55 -8.24
N GLY A 372 26.89 -16.51 -8.31
CA GLY A 372 27.20 -17.91 -8.60
C GLY A 372 26.90 -18.34 -10.03
N PHE A 373 25.61 -18.37 -10.38
CA PHE A 373 25.14 -18.89 -11.66
C PHE A 373 25.57 -18.02 -12.83
N LEU A 374 25.25 -16.72 -12.81
CA LEU A 374 25.49 -15.81 -13.94
C LEU A 374 26.97 -15.80 -14.39
N PRO A 375 27.96 -15.62 -13.49
CA PRO A 375 29.36 -15.55 -13.88
C PRO A 375 29.89 -16.91 -14.37
N ALA A 376 29.47 -18.01 -13.73
CA ALA A 376 29.84 -19.36 -14.14
C ALA A 376 29.29 -19.71 -15.53
N ALA A 377 28.02 -19.40 -15.77
CA ALA A 377 27.37 -19.60 -17.05
C ALA A 377 27.97 -18.71 -18.15
N LYS A 378 28.35 -17.47 -17.82
CA LYS A 378 29.06 -16.57 -18.74
C LYS A 378 30.41 -17.16 -19.19
N LEU A 379 31.21 -17.68 -18.27
CA LEU A 379 32.48 -18.35 -18.62
C LEU A 379 32.26 -19.57 -19.52
N MET A 380 31.23 -20.37 -19.25
CA MET A 380 30.89 -21.52 -20.10
C MET A 380 30.42 -21.09 -21.49
N LEU A 381 29.60 -20.05 -21.55
CA LEU A 381 29.08 -19.48 -22.78
C LEU A 381 30.21 -18.93 -23.65
N ASP A 382 31.16 -18.19 -23.07
CA ASP A 382 32.31 -17.64 -23.80
C ASP A 382 33.22 -18.74 -24.35
N ARG A 383 33.48 -19.80 -23.58
CA ARG A 383 34.23 -20.97 -24.07
C ARG A 383 33.51 -21.65 -25.23
N TRP A 384 32.21 -21.89 -25.09
CA TRP A 384 31.39 -22.49 -26.14
C TRP A 384 31.33 -21.63 -27.42
N ARG A 385 31.25 -20.30 -27.28
CA ARG A 385 31.29 -19.35 -28.40
C ARG A 385 32.64 -19.37 -29.10
N ALA A 386 33.74 -19.37 -28.35
CA ALA A 386 35.10 -19.44 -28.88
C ALA A 386 35.33 -20.75 -29.66
N GLU A 387 34.88 -21.88 -29.12
CA GLU A 387 34.98 -23.19 -29.78
C GLU A 387 34.20 -23.25 -31.11
N ARG A 388 33.07 -22.55 -31.21
CA ARG A 388 32.22 -22.52 -32.41
C ARG A 388 32.46 -21.32 -33.33
N SER A 389 33.47 -20.48 -33.03
CA SER A 389 33.79 -19.26 -33.79
C SER A 389 32.58 -18.34 -34.00
N LEU A 390 31.72 -18.23 -32.98
CA LEU A 390 30.56 -17.33 -33.02
C LEU A 390 31.00 -15.87 -32.85
N PRO A 391 30.35 -14.91 -33.53
CA PRO A 391 30.72 -13.50 -33.46
C PRO A 391 30.51 -12.91 -32.06
N GLU A 392 31.35 -11.94 -31.68
CA GLU A 392 31.17 -11.08 -30.51
C GLU A 392 30.42 -9.80 -30.91
N PHE A 393 29.42 -9.40 -30.12
CA PHE A 393 28.67 -8.17 -30.35
C PHE A 393 28.94 -7.19 -29.20
N GLY A 394 29.10 -5.89 -29.54
CA GLY A 394 29.04 -4.82 -28.53
C GLY A 394 30.00 -4.93 -27.33
N SER A 395 31.26 -5.33 -27.53
CA SER A 395 32.23 -5.62 -26.45
C SER A 395 32.78 -4.41 -25.67
N ARG A 396 32.37 -3.18 -26.01
CA ARG A 396 32.83 -1.97 -25.31
C ARG A 396 32.05 -1.80 -24.00
N PRO A 397 32.75 -1.52 -22.87
CA PRO A 397 32.09 -1.26 -21.61
C PRO A 397 31.27 0.03 -21.66
N LEU A 398 30.25 0.09 -20.80
CA LEU A 398 29.36 1.22 -20.62
C LEU A 398 29.94 2.25 -19.65
N GLY A 399 29.77 3.54 -19.98
CA GLY A 399 30.02 4.65 -19.05
C GLY A 399 31.50 5.02 -18.85
N SER A 400 32.16 5.57 -19.88
CA SER A 400 33.50 6.15 -19.67
C SER A 400 33.44 7.44 -18.84
N GLU A 401 34.46 7.66 -18.00
CA GLU A 401 34.62 8.85 -17.14
C GLU A 401 34.55 10.20 -17.90
N GLU A 402 34.72 10.17 -19.23
CA GLU A 402 34.67 11.33 -20.12
C GLU A 402 33.25 11.71 -20.60
N SER A 403 32.23 10.95 -20.19
CA SER A 403 30.83 11.21 -20.57
C SER A 403 30.34 12.60 -20.13
N ALA A 404 29.30 13.12 -20.79
CA ALA A 404 28.67 14.40 -20.40
C ALA A 404 28.19 14.36 -18.93
N LEU A 405 27.69 13.20 -18.50
CA LEU A 405 27.25 12.95 -17.13
C LEU A 405 28.42 12.94 -16.14
N GLY A 406 29.54 12.27 -16.46
CA GLY A 406 30.77 12.29 -15.65
C GLY A 406 31.44 13.68 -15.54
N ARG A 407 31.11 14.61 -16.45
CA ARG A 407 31.51 16.03 -16.35
C ARG A 407 30.53 16.88 -15.53
N PHE A 408 29.28 16.45 -15.39
CA PHE A 408 28.25 17.17 -14.65
C PHE A 408 28.22 16.77 -13.17
N LEU A 409 28.23 15.48 -12.84
CA LEU A 409 28.09 14.99 -11.47
C LEU A 409 29.06 15.61 -10.45
N PRO A 410 30.37 15.81 -10.77
CA PRO A 410 31.27 16.46 -9.82
C PRO A 410 30.89 17.90 -9.48
N LYS A 411 30.11 18.58 -10.33
CA LYS A 411 29.62 19.94 -10.06
C LYS A 411 28.62 19.99 -8.92
N LEU A 412 27.91 18.89 -8.62
CA LEU A 412 27.00 18.82 -7.48
C LEU A 412 27.74 19.04 -6.16
N SER A 413 28.98 18.54 -6.04
CA SER A 413 29.82 18.81 -4.87
C SER A 413 30.21 20.28 -4.72
N ALA A 414 30.21 21.07 -5.80
CA ALA A 414 30.61 22.47 -5.74
C ALA A 414 29.65 23.33 -4.90
N ILE A 415 28.39 22.88 -4.75
CA ILE A 415 27.36 23.58 -3.97
C ILE A 415 27.73 23.61 -2.47
N SER A 416 28.28 22.52 -1.95
CA SER A 416 28.59 22.35 -0.53
C SER A 416 30.07 22.57 -0.17
N ARG A 417 30.98 22.53 -1.16
CA ARG A 417 32.44 22.77 -0.99
C ARG A 417 32.84 23.96 -0.11
N PRO A 418 32.27 25.17 -0.26
CA PRO A 418 32.77 26.32 0.49
C PRO A 418 32.47 26.23 2.01
N ALA A 419 31.39 25.55 2.39
CA ALA A 419 30.96 25.44 3.78
C ALA A 419 30.20 24.12 4.03
N PRO A 420 30.86 22.96 3.99
CA PRO A 420 30.20 21.65 4.06
C PRO A 420 29.43 21.45 5.37
N ALA A 421 29.93 21.97 6.50
CA ALA A 421 29.23 21.90 7.78
C ALA A 421 27.94 22.74 7.79
N VAL A 422 27.97 23.96 7.25
CA VAL A 422 26.78 24.83 7.17
C VAL A 422 25.74 24.21 6.25
N PHE A 423 26.17 23.62 5.13
CA PHE A 423 25.29 22.89 4.23
C PHE A 423 24.59 21.73 4.95
N LEU A 424 25.32 20.89 5.70
CA LEU A 424 24.71 19.79 6.45
C LEU A 424 23.76 20.26 7.56
N VAL A 425 24.06 21.37 8.24
CA VAL A 425 23.12 21.96 9.21
C VAL A 425 21.84 22.43 8.50
N ALA A 426 21.95 23.07 7.34
CA ALA A 426 20.79 23.46 6.55
C ALA A 426 19.98 22.25 6.09
N VAL A 427 20.64 21.19 5.61
CA VAL A 427 19.99 19.92 5.25
C VAL A 427 19.29 19.33 6.47
N LEU A 428 19.94 19.27 7.64
CA LEU A 428 19.32 18.75 8.87
C LEU A 428 18.05 19.53 9.26
N LEU A 429 18.06 20.87 9.16
CA LEU A 429 16.90 21.70 9.43
C LEU A 429 15.77 21.45 8.42
N VAL A 430 16.09 21.35 7.13
CA VAL A 430 15.11 21.03 6.08
C VAL A 430 14.54 19.62 6.29
N THR A 431 15.38 18.64 6.63
CA THR A 431 14.98 17.26 6.92
C THR A 431 14.10 17.18 8.15
N ALA A 432 14.40 17.92 9.22
CA ALA A 432 13.54 17.99 10.40
C ALA A 432 12.19 18.63 10.08
N GLY A 433 12.17 19.69 9.26
CA GLY A 433 10.94 20.31 8.75
C GLY A 433 10.13 19.37 7.86
N ALA A 434 10.79 18.65 6.96
CA ALA A 434 10.18 17.66 6.07
C ALA A 434 9.61 16.48 6.85
N ALA A 435 10.35 15.94 7.83
CA ALA A 435 9.86 14.88 8.72
C ALA A 435 8.68 15.36 9.57
N GLY A 436 8.73 16.58 10.11
CA GLY A 436 7.62 17.16 10.87
C GLY A 436 6.37 17.41 10.01
N TYR A 437 6.54 17.83 8.76
CA TYR A 437 5.45 17.94 7.80
C TYR A 437 4.92 16.55 7.41
N GLY A 438 5.79 15.61 7.05
CA GLY A 438 5.44 14.24 6.68
C GLY A 438 4.87 13.40 7.83
N ALA A 439 4.98 13.84 9.08
CA ALA A 439 4.33 13.18 10.21
C ALA A 439 2.79 13.35 10.20
N GLY A 440 2.25 14.25 9.36
CA GLY A 440 0.81 14.39 9.14
C GLY A 440 0.37 13.83 7.78
N VAL A 441 0.99 12.74 7.32
CA VAL A 441 0.45 11.92 6.24
C VAL A 441 -0.73 11.15 6.81
N ASP A 442 -1.86 11.17 6.12
CA ASP A 442 -3.07 10.46 6.53
C ASP A 442 -2.85 8.94 6.43
N THR A 443 -3.59 8.16 7.22
CA THR A 443 -3.58 6.71 7.13
C THR A 443 -4.98 6.25 6.81
N THR A 444 -5.13 5.37 5.82
CA THR A 444 -6.42 4.82 5.40
C THR A 444 -6.32 3.31 5.23
N PHE A 445 -7.47 2.66 5.39
CA PHE A 445 -7.69 1.28 5.02
C PHE A 445 -9.17 1.17 4.63
N GLU A 446 -9.43 1.05 3.34
CA GLU A 446 -10.78 0.87 2.80
C GLU A 446 -10.83 -0.43 1.98
N GLN A 447 -12.03 -0.97 1.76
CA GLN A 447 -12.18 -2.20 1.00
C GLN A 447 -11.95 -1.97 -0.51
N ASP A 448 -12.40 -0.84 -1.03
CA ASP A 448 -12.29 -0.46 -2.44
C ASP A 448 -10.87 -0.08 -2.87
N ASP A 449 -9.97 0.21 -1.92
CA ASP A 449 -8.52 0.40 -2.15
C ASP A 449 -7.89 -0.80 -2.89
N PHE A 450 -8.46 -2.00 -2.70
CA PHE A 450 -8.05 -3.26 -3.31
C PHE A 450 -8.84 -3.59 -4.60
N LEU A 451 -9.83 -2.76 -4.96
CA LEU A 451 -10.58 -2.85 -6.21
C LEU A 451 -10.10 -1.79 -7.23
N PRO A 452 -10.44 -1.96 -8.51
CA PRO A 452 -10.23 -0.93 -9.51
C PRO A 452 -11.12 0.28 -9.23
N PRO A 453 -10.68 1.51 -9.56
CA PRO A 453 -11.55 2.68 -9.43
C PRO A 453 -12.76 2.55 -10.37
N SER A 454 -13.91 3.14 -9.99
CA SER A 454 -15.13 3.13 -10.82
C SER A 454 -14.92 3.73 -12.21
N GLU A 455 -14.09 4.78 -12.31
CA GLU A 455 -13.62 5.31 -13.58
C GLU A 455 -12.19 4.83 -13.88
N GLU A 456 -12.08 3.82 -14.75
CA GLU A 456 -10.78 3.32 -15.16
C GLU A 456 -10.01 4.35 -16.01
N PRO A 457 -8.67 4.42 -15.87
CA PRO A 457 -7.85 5.23 -16.76
C PRO A 457 -8.00 4.81 -18.22
N ALA A 458 -8.12 5.78 -19.14
CA ALA A 458 -8.28 5.52 -20.57
C ALA A 458 -7.19 4.64 -21.22
N TYR A 459 -6.05 4.39 -20.56
CA TYR A 459 -5.05 3.46 -21.08
C TYR A 459 -5.48 1.99 -21.00
N VAL A 460 -6.41 1.65 -20.10
CA VAL A 460 -6.89 0.28 -19.87
C VAL A 460 -7.62 -0.26 -21.11
N ASP A 461 -8.42 0.59 -21.76
CA ASP A 461 -9.12 0.29 -23.02
C ASP A 461 -8.21 -0.04 -24.20
N TYR A 462 -6.92 0.29 -24.13
CA TYR A 462 -5.98 0.08 -25.23
C TYR A 462 -5.16 -1.20 -25.09
N PHE A 463 -5.36 -2.01 -24.05
CA PHE A 463 -4.70 -3.31 -23.95
C PHE A 463 -5.17 -4.27 -25.06
N PRO A 464 -4.26 -5.06 -25.66
CA PRO A 464 -4.66 -6.03 -26.67
C PRO A 464 -5.50 -7.14 -26.03
N GLY A 465 -6.50 -7.68 -26.74
CA GLY A 465 -7.51 -8.60 -26.19
C GLY A 465 -7.05 -9.66 -25.17
N PRO A 466 -5.92 -10.38 -25.34
CA PRO A 466 -5.44 -11.34 -24.33
C PRO A 466 -4.93 -10.73 -23.00
N LEU A 467 -4.74 -9.42 -22.94
CA LEU A 467 -4.28 -8.62 -21.79
C LEU A 467 -5.31 -7.55 -21.39
N GLN A 468 -6.48 -7.54 -22.03
CA GLN A 468 -7.54 -6.62 -21.68
C GLN A 468 -8.15 -7.08 -20.35
N PRO A 469 -8.16 -6.22 -19.31
CA PRO A 469 -8.80 -6.57 -18.05
C PRO A 469 -10.28 -6.90 -18.22
N GLY A 470 -10.82 -7.62 -17.24
CA GLY A 470 -12.27 -7.79 -17.10
C GLY A 470 -13.00 -6.48 -16.85
N GLU A 471 -14.33 -6.53 -16.93
CA GLU A 471 -15.19 -5.45 -16.44
C GLU A 471 -15.33 -5.57 -14.91
N TYR A 472 -15.21 -4.44 -14.22
CA TYR A 472 -15.31 -4.33 -12.76
C TYR A 472 -16.49 -3.44 -12.42
N THR A 473 -17.33 -3.91 -11.50
CA THR A 473 -18.59 -3.24 -11.15
C THR A 473 -18.74 -3.04 -9.65
N ALA A 474 -17.92 -3.71 -8.83
CA ALA A 474 -18.02 -3.69 -7.39
C ALA A 474 -17.85 -2.26 -6.83
N THR A 475 -16.78 -1.55 -7.19
CA THR A 475 -16.53 -0.17 -6.71
C THR A 475 -17.66 0.79 -7.07
N GLU A 476 -18.16 0.75 -8.31
CA GLU A 476 -19.30 1.58 -8.72
C GLU A 476 -20.55 1.23 -7.92
N THR A 477 -20.79 -0.06 -7.66
CA THR A 477 -21.95 -0.53 -6.92
C THR A 477 -21.87 -0.18 -5.44
N ILE A 478 -20.71 -0.36 -4.80
CA ILE A 478 -20.45 0.03 -3.41
C ILE A 478 -20.68 1.53 -3.24
N ASN A 479 -20.08 2.36 -4.11
CA ASN A 479 -20.29 3.81 -4.08
C ASN A 479 -21.76 4.19 -4.28
N PHE A 480 -22.45 3.52 -5.22
CA PHE A 480 -23.87 3.76 -5.45
C PHE A 480 -24.72 3.43 -4.22
N LEU A 481 -24.47 2.30 -3.55
CA LEU A 481 -25.18 1.91 -2.34
C LEU A 481 -24.94 2.92 -1.21
N SER A 482 -23.68 3.29 -0.98
CA SER A 482 -23.28 4.28 0.02
C SER A 482 -23.90 5.66 -0.21
N ASP A 483 -23.98 6.10 -1.47
CA ASP A 483 -24.50 7.43 -1.83
C ASP A 483 -26.04 7.54 -1.84
N ASN A 484 -26.78 6.43 -1.95
CA ASN A 484 -28.21 6.46 -2.27
C ASN A 484 -29.13 5.77 -1.27
N PHE A 485 -28.64 4.99 -0.29
CA PHE A 485 -29.50 4.27 0.65
C PHE A 485 -29.19 4.63 2.11
N ALA A 486 -30.21 5.07 2.85
CA ALA A 486 -30.11 5.40 4.25
C ALA A 486 -30.04 4.11 5.05
N THR A 487 -28.92 3.96 5.74
CA THR A 487 -28.63 2.91 6.71
C THR A 487 -28.28 1.57 6.06
N SER A 488 -26.97 1.35 5.89
CA SER A 488 -26.40 0.00 5.95
C SER A 488 -24.95 0.10 6.42
N GLU A 489 -24.74 -0.18 7.71
CA GLU A 489 -23.45 -0.39 8.41
C GLU A 489 -22.42 0.76 8.50
N ASP A 490 -22.24 1.59 7.48
CA ASP A 490 -21.09 2.51 7.36
C ASP A 490 -21.20 3.82 8.17
N ASP A 491 -22.39 4.26 8.54
CA ASP A 491 -22.63 5.41 9.45
C ASP A 491 -23.15 4.94 10.82
N THR A 492 -22.77 3.73 11.21
CA THR A 492 -23.09 3.19 12.52
C THR A 492 -21.87 2.62 13.20
N VAL A 493 -21.90 2.65 14.52
CA VAL A 493 -20.92 1.92 15.33
C VAL A 493 -21.63 0.94 16.23
N THR A 494 -21.13 -0.29 16.24
CA THR A 494 -21.65 -1.34 17.10
C THR A 494 -20.84 -1.43 18.39
N ILE A 495 -21.52 -1.49 19.53
CA ILE A 495 -20.91 -1.87 20.80
C ILE A 495 -21.36 -3.29 21.14
N TYR A 496 -20.41 -4.22 21.09
CA TYR A 496 -20.62 -5.60 21.51
C TYR A 496 -20.41 -5.72 23.03
N VAL A 497 -21.43 -6.18 23.76
CA VAL A 497 -21.39 -6.27 25.23
C VAL A 497 -21.50 -7.72 25.66
N GLU A 498 -20.46 -8.24 26.32
CA GLU A 498 -20.39 -9.61 26.83
C GLU A 498 -20.74 -9.65 28.32
N ARG A 499 -22.04 -9.74 28.62
CA ARG A 499 -22.53 -9.94 29.99
C ARG A 499 -23.94 -10.49 30.04
N ARG A 500 -24.30 -11.06 31.20
CA ARG A 500 -25.67 -11.48 31.48
C ARG A 500 -26.65 -10.30 31.45
N MET A 501 -27.45 -10.25 30.40
CA MET A 501 -28.44 -9.20 30.14
C MET A 501 -29.64 -9.28 31.08
N THR A 502 -29.82 -10.40 31.78
CA THR A 502 -30.86 -10.54 32.81
C THR A 502 -30.47 -10.03 34.19
N SER A 503 -29.28 -9.42 34.33
CA SER A 503 -28.86 -8.79 35.59
C SER A 503 -29.57 -7.46 35.86
N ASP A 504 -29.83 -7.12 37.14
CA ASP A 504 -30.52 -5.88 37.54
C ASP A 504 -29.83 -4.57 37.07
N SER A 505 -28.56 -4.65 36.65
CA SER A 505 -27.78 -3.54 36.12
C SER A 505 -27.75 -3.51 34.59
N ALA A 506 -28.24 -4.56 33.93
CA ALA A 506 -28.69 -4.74 32.55
C ALA A 506 -28.78 -3.48 31.68
N LEU A 507 -30.03 -3.10 31.51
CA LEU A 507 -30.53 -1.97 30.75
C LEU A 507 -30.14 -0.62 31.35
N ARG A 508 -29.82 -0.59 32.66
CA ARG A 508 -29.27 0.61 33.32
C ARG A 508 -27.84 0.95 32.90
N SER A 509 -27.08 -0.02 32.39
CA SER A 509 -25.78 0.26 31.80
C SER A 509 -25.94 0.90 30.43
N LEU A 510 -26.86 0.39 29.60
CA LEU A 510 -27.20 0.94 28.28
C LEU A 510 -27.66 2.41 28.43
N ALA A 511 -28.67 2.65 29.27
CA ALA A 511 -29.18 3.99 29.54
C ALA A 511 -28.17 4.95 30.17
N ARG A 512 -27.07 4.45 30.74
CA ARG A 512 -25.97 5.30 31.23
C ARG A 512 -25.03 5.66 30.07
N ALA A 513 -24.71 4.70 29.22
CA ALA A 513 -23.82 4.90 28.08
C ALA A 513 -24.39 5.92 27.08
N GLU A 514 -25.70 5.87 26.85
CA GLU A 514 -26.46 6.78 25.97
C GLU A 514 -26.55 8.24 26.46
N ARG A 515 -26.25 8.53 27.73
CA ARG A 515 -26.32 9.91 28.27
C ARG A 515 -25.06 10.68 27.94
N ASP A 516 -25.23 11.96 27.61
CA ASP A 516 -24.10 12.84 27.26
C ASP A 516 -23.28 12.20 26.11
N PRO A 517 -23.92 11.93 24.96
CA PRO A 517 -23.23 11.36 23.81
C PRO A 517 -22.11 12.31 23.35
N PRO A 518 -21.00 11.77 22.83
CA PRO A 518 -20.01 12.57 22.12
C PRO A 518 -20.64 13.27 20.90
N ASP A 519 -20.03 14.36 20.42
CA ASP A 519 -20.55 15.16 19.30
C ASP A 519 -20.63 14.37 17.98
N THR A 520 -19.88 13.26 17.86
CA THR A 520 -19.88 12.37 16.70
C THR A 520 -21.07 11.40 16.66
N PHE A 521 -21.92 11.38 17.70
CA PHE A 521 -23.08 10.49 17.78
C PHE A 521 -24.36 11.27 17.53
N VAL A 522 -25.23 10.74 16.67
CA VAL A 522 -26.56 11.33 16.43
C VAL A 522 -27.33 11.38 17.74
N THR A 523 -27.89 12.53 18.07
CA THR A 523 -28.52 12.76 19.36
C THR A 523 -30.03 12.98 19.24
N VAL A 524 -30.82 12.17 19.95
CA VAL A 524 -32.28 12.28 20.07
C VAL A 524 -32.65 12.52 21.53
N ASP A 525 -33.38 13.60 21.81
CA ASP A 525 -33.79 14.01 23.17
C ASP A 525 -32.62 14.07 24.21
N GLY A 526 -31.44 14.48 23.75
CA GLY A 526 -30.23 14.59 24.59
C GLY A 526 -29.58 13.24 24.97
N ARG A 527 -29.91 12.18 24.25
CA ARG A 527 -29.28 10.85 24.32
C ARG A 527 -28.78 10.42 22.94
N ALA A 528 -27.78 9.55 22.92
CA ALA A 528 -27.35 8.94 21.65
C ALA A 528 -28.52 8.16 21.03
N SER A 529 -28.71 8.31 19.72
CA SER A 529 -29.61 7.48 18.92
C SER A 529 -29.01 6.08 18.85
N ALA A 530 -29.74 5.10 19.40
CA ALA A 530 -29.23 3.75 19.52
C ALA A 530 -30.34 2.70 19.39
N GLU A 531 -30.05 1.65 18.64
CA GLU A 531 -30.87 0.45 18.54
C GLU A 531 -30.29 -0.65 19.40
N SER A 532 -31.15 -1.29 20.18
CA SER A 532 -30.77 -2.34 21.12
C SER A 532 -32.00 -3.15 21.54
N VAL A 533 -31.78 -4.15 22.41
CA VAL A 533 -32.87 -4.88 23.05
C VAL A 533 -33.87 -3.98 23.80
N GLN A 534 -33.48 -2.76 24.20
CA GLN A 534 -34.42 -1.81 24.78
C GLN A 534 -35.43 -1.30 23.73
N SER A 535 -35.00 -1.08 22.49
CA SER A 535 -35.87 -0.67 21.40
C SER A 535 -36.96 -1.71 21.15
N ALA A 536 -36.61 -3.01 21.22
CA ALA A 536 -37.58 -4.10 21.12
C ALA A 536 -38.61 -4.09 22.27
N ILE A 537 -38.15 -3.83 23.50
CA ILE A 537 -39.03 -3.68 24.66
C ILE A 537 -40.00 -2.51 24.45
N ASP A 538 -39.49 -1.36 24.01
CA ASP A 538 -40.29 -0.14 23.87
C ASP A 538 -41.31 -0.26 22.73
N ALA A 539 -40.93 -0.87 21.60
CA ALA A 539 -41.81 -1.14 20.46
C ALA A 539 -42.96 -2.08 20.86
N TYR A 540 -42.66 -3.25 21.43
CA TYR A 540 -43.71 -4.19 21.82
C TYR A 540 -44.61 -3.66 22.95
N ALA A 541 -44.05 -2.87 23.88
CA ALA A 541 -44.84 -2.23 24.93
C ALA A 541 -45.80 -1.16 24.41
N ALA A 542 -45.50 -0.51 23.27
CA ALA A 542 -46.41 0.44 22.66
C ALA A 542 -47.66 -0.23 22.06
N GLU A 543 -47.56 -1.49 21.67
CA GLU A 543 -48.63 -2.26 21.01
C GLU A 543 -49.41 -3.19 21.95
N ASP A 544 -48.75 -3.79 22.93
CA ASP A 544 -49.36 -4.73 23.87
C ASP A 544 -49.49 -4.16 25.30
N PRO A 545 -50.72 -3.81 25.74
CA PRO A 545 -50.95 -3.25 27.07
C PRO A 545 -50.70 -4.22 28.23
N GLU A 546 -50.61 -5.54 28.00
CA GLU A 546 -50.24 -6.49 29.06
C GLU A 546 -48.72 -6.53 29.27
N PHE A 547 -47.97 -6.50 28.19
CA PHE A 547 -46.51 -6.39 28.19
C PHE A 547 -46.06 -5.04 28.73
N GLU A 548 -46.69 -3.93 28.34
CA GLU A 548 -46.44 -2.59 28.91
C GLU A 548 -46.52 -2.62 30.45
N ARG A 549 -47.60 -3.19 31.01
CA ARG A 549 -47.74 -3.35 32.46
C ARG A 549 -46.67 -4.25 33.06
N LEU A 550 -46.22 -5.29 32.36
CA LEU A 550 -45.13 -6.15 32.84
C LEU A 550 -43.83 -5.36 32.94
N VAL A 551 -43.53 -4.53 31.95
CA VAL A 551 -42.37 -3.63 31.91
C VAL A 551 -42.46 -2.59 33.03
N GLU A 552 -43.58 -1.89 33.17
CA GLU A 552 -43.81 -0.88 34.22
C GLU A 552 -43.65 -1.47 35.63
N ASN A 553 -44.23 -2.64 35.91
CA ASN A 553 -44.12 -3.31 37.21
C ASN A 553 -42.70 -3.82 37.51
N SER A 554 -41.86 -3.90 36.48
CA SER A 554 -40.48 -4.37 36.54
C SER A 554 -39.46 -3.21 36.53
N ALA A 555 -39.91 -1.97 36.31
CA ALA A 555 -39.13 -0.74 36.42
C ALA A 555 -39.21 -0.15 37.84
N LEU A 556 -38.16 0.55 38.29
CA LEU A 556 -38.13 1.16 39.63
C LEU A 556 -38.05 2.69 39.63
N ASP A 557 -37.28 3.33 38.73
CA ASP A 557 -37.00 4.78 38.83
C ASP A 557 -36.79 5.50 37.47
N ASP A 558 -36.30 4.82 36.43
CA ASP A 558 -35.86 5.43 35.17
C ASP A 558 -36.64 4.95 33.93
N GLY A 559 -37.80 4.32 34.14
CA GLY A 559 -38.64 3.77 33.08
C GLY A 559 -38.12 2.46 32.47
N ARG A 560 -36.85 2.07 32.73
CA ARG A 560 -36.29 0.81 32.22
C ARG A 560 -36.49 -0.35 33.19
N PRO A 561 -36.82 -1.55 32.71
CA PRO A 561 -36.99 -2.70 33.57
C PRO A 561 -35.65 -3.15 34.17
N ASN A 562 -35.65 -3.54 35.44
CA ASN A 562 -34.46 -4.00 36.14
C ASN A 562 -34.69 -5.23 37.01
N ARG A 563 -35.87 -5.83 36.90
CA ARG A 563 -36.29 -7.08 37.51
C ARG A 563 -37.09 -7.87 36.47
N ASN A 564 -37.28 -9.16 36.71
CA ASN A 564 -38.04 -10.05 35.80
C ASN A 564 -37.54 -10.02 34.35
N LEU A 565 -36.29 -9.64 34.10
CA LEU A 565 -35.74 -9.53 32.74
C LEU A 565 -35.79 -10.88 32.01
N ASP A 566 -35.57 -12.01 32.72
CA ASP A 566 -35.74 -13.35 32.13
C ASP A 566 -37.17 -13.56 31.60
N ARG A 567 -38.20 -12.99 32.24
CA ARG A 567 -39.60 -13.08 31.80
C ARG A 567 -39.90 -12.10 30.67
N ILE A 568 -39.37 -10.89 30.73
CA ILE A 568 -39.55 -9.87 29.68
C ILE A 568 -38.95 -10.38 28.36
N TYR A 569 -37.72 -10.89 28.39
CA TYR A 569 -37.09 -11.45 27.19
C TYR A 569 -37.82 -12.71 26.70
N ALA A 570 -38.30 -13.57 27.59
CA ALA A 570 -39.11 -14.72 27.17
C ALA A 570 -40.42 -14.31 26.48
N GLU A 571 -41.07 -13.23 26.91
CA GLU A 571 -42.29 -12.75 26.25
C GLU A 571 -41.98 -12.12 24.88
N LEU A 572 -40.92 -11.31 24.78
CA LEU A 572 -40.45 -10.75 23.50
C LEU A 572 -40.13 -11.84 22.47
N ARG A 573 -39.43 -12.89 22.90
CA ARG A 573 -39.09 -14.06 22.07
C ARG A 573 -40.31 -14.93 21.69
N ASN A 574 -41.50 -14.67 22.24
CA ASN A 574 -42.75 -15.31 21.83
C ASN A 574 -43.72 -14.31 21.16
N SER A 575 -43.25 -13.11 20.84
CA SER A 575 -44.02 -12.04 20.21
C SER A 575 -43.65 -11.92 18.72
N PRO A 576 -44.39 -11.12 17.93
CA PRO A 576 -43.98 -10.77 16.57
C PRO A 576 -42.60 -10.08 16.48
N TYR A 577 -42.03 -9.62 17.60
CA TYR A 577 -40.71 -8.98 17.68
C TYR A 577 -39.57 -9.96 17.99
N ASP A 578 -39.75 -11.28 17.84
CA ASP A 578 -38.69 -12.27 18.11
C ASP A 578 -37.46 -12.02 17.22
N ASP A 579 -37.67 -11.87 15.91
CA ASP A 579 -36.59 -11.65 14.94
C ASP A 579 -35.82 -10.36 15.26
N PHE A 580 -36.53 -9.24 15.45
CA PHE A 580 -35.94 -7.97 15.88
C PHE A 580 -35.23 -8.10 17.25
N THR A 581 -35.74 -8.90 18.18
CA THR A 581 -35.07 -9.14 19.47
C THR A 581 -33.78 -9.95 19.29
N GLY A 582 -33.77 -10.90 18.34
CA GLY A 582 -32.61 -11.70 17.95
C GLY A 582 -31.43 -10.86 17.47
N GLU A 583 -31.71 -9.76 16.77
CA GLU A 583 -30.70 -8.82 16.24
C GLU A 583 -29.88 -8.09 17.34
N TYR A 584 -30.43 -7.99 18.55
CA TYR A 584 -29.80 -7.22 19.64
C TYR A 584 -29.53 -8.01 20.92
N LEU A 585 -30.14 -9.18 21.09
CA LEU A 585 -29.97 -10.03 22.27
C LEU A 585 -29.72 -11.48 21.87
N ALA A 586 -28.56 -12.02 22.23
CA ALA A 586 -28.21 -13.40 21.96
C ALA A 586 -29.14 -14.36 22.71
N ASP A 587 -29.41 -15.54 22.14
CA ASP A 587 -30.34 -16.55 22.69
C ASP A 587 -29.99 -16.98 24.12
N ASP A 588 -28.70 -16.99 24.47
CA ASP A 588 -28.25 -17.37 25.80
C ASP A 588 -28.38 -16.24 26.85
N GLY A 589 -28.76 -15.03 26.40
CA GLY A 589 -28.91 -13.82 27.19
C GLY A 589 -27.61 -13.31 27.82
N ARG A 590 -26.44 -13.71 27.30
CA ARG A 590 -25.12 -13.34 27.82
C ARG A 590 -24.35 -12.37 26.95
N SER A 591 -24.90 -12.00 25.80
CA SER A 591 -24.34 -10.96 24.96
C SER A 591 -25.46 -10.08 24.40
N ALA A 592 -25.13 -8.81 24.15
CA ALA A 592 -26.00 -7.88 23.44
C ALA A 592 -25.22 -7.07 22.42
N ARG A 593 -25.86 -6.76 21.29
CA ARG A 593 -25.42 -5.80 20.28
C ARG A 593 -26.16 -4.49 20.54
N ILE A 594 -25.45 -3.38 20.48
CA ILE A 594 -26.04 -2.04 20.51
C ILE A 594 -25.48 -1.29 19.30
N VAL A 595 -26.36 -0.82 18.42
CA VAL A 595 -25.99 -0.09 17.21
C VAL A 595 -26.26 1.39 17.46
N TYR A 596 -25.25 2.23 17.32
CA TYR A 596 -25.35 3.68 17.46
C TYR A 596 -25.24 4.34 16.10
N ALA A 597 -26.13 5.29 15.80
CA ALA A 597 -25.97 6.15 14.64
C ALA A 597 -24.91 7.23 14.92
N VAL A 598 -24.03 7.47 13.94
CA VAL A 598 -22.98 8.49 14.03
C VAL A 598 -23.21 9.61 13.02
N GLU A 599 -22.67 10.78 13.29
CA GLU A 599 -22.75 11.93 12.39
C GLU A 599 -21.79 11.73 11.21
N SER A 600 -22.28 11.90 9.99
CA SER A 600 -21.52 11.65 8.75
C SER A 600 -20.44 12.69 8.43
N ASP A 601 -20.34 13.78 9.20
CA ASP A 601 -19.31 14.81 9.03
C ASP A 601 -18.06 14.57 9.90
N ALA A 602 -18.10 13.61 10.81
CA ALA A 602 -16.99 13.22 11.66
C ALA A 602 -16.03 12.26 10.95
N SER A 603 -14.75 12.31 11.29
CA SER A 603 -13.77 11.34 10.76
C SER A 603 -13.86 9.98 11.46
N ASP A 604 -13.56 8.90 10.75
CA ASP A 604 -13.52 7.52 11.28
C ASP A 604 -12.68 7.40 12.55
N ALA A 605 -11.57 8.14 12.61
CA ALA A 605 -10.69 8.22 13.78
C ALA A 605 -11.40 8.84 15.01
N GLU A 606 -12.17 9.91 14.80
CA GLU A 606 -12.96 10.56 15.85
C GLU A 606 -14.13 9.69 16.29
N ILE A 607 -14.86 9.12 15.32
CA ILE A 607 -15.97 8.19 15.55
C ILE A 607 -15.48 6.99 16.37
N THR A 608 -14.38 6.36 15.95
CA THR A 608 -13.81 5.18 16.62
C THR A 608 -13.30 5.51 18.03
N ALA A 609 -12.61 6.65 18.19
CA ALA A 609 -12.17 7.08 19.52
C ALA A 609 -13.37 7.29 20.46
N ASP A 610 -14.46 7.83 19.94
CA ASP A 610 -15.66 8.15 20.70
C ASP A 610 -16.49 6.91 21.00
N ALA A 611 -16.54 5.96 20.07
CA ALA A 611 -17.09 4.64 20.27
C ALA A 611 -16.35 3.85 21.35
N ARG A 612 -15.01 3.85 21.34
CA ARG A 612 -14.20 3.26 22.43
C ARG A 612 -14.53 3.94 23.76
N ARG A 613 -14.67 5.28 23.79
CA ARG A 613 -15.10 6.03 25.00
C ARG A 613 -16.52 5.66 25.46
N VAL A 614 -17.44 5.34 24.54
CA VAL A 614 -18.81 4.91 24.85
C VAL A 614 -18.81 3.45 25.34
N ALA A 615 -18.03 2.56 24.72
CA ALA A 615 -17.82 1.18 25.17
C ALA A 615 -17.33 1.13 26.63
N ASP A 616 -16.36 1.97 26.99
CA ASP A 616 -15.83 2.08 28.36
C ASP A 616 -16.87 2.50 29.42
N ARG A 617 -18.01 3.08 29.01
CA ARG A 617 -19.11 3.45 29.94
C ARG A 617 -19.90 2.22 30.39
N TYR A 618 -19.80 1.11 29.65
CA TYR A 618 -20.48 -0.12 29.98
C TYR A 618 -19.80 -0.83 31.17
N ARG A 619 -20.61 -1.41 32.07
CA ARG A 619 -20.11 -2.24 33.17
C ARG A 619 -20.02 -3.70 32.72
N GLY A 620 -18.84 -4.11 32.25
CA GLY A 620 -18.54 -5.47 31.77
C GLY A 620 -17.39 -5.45 30.76
N ASP A 621 -17.23 -6.56 30.03
CA ASP A 621 -16.40 -6.60 28.83
C ASP A 621 -17.27 -6.09 27.67
N ALA A 622 -16.93 -4.91 27.14
CA ALA A 622 -17.63 -4.30 26.02
C ALA A 622 -16.60 -3.76 25.03
N THR A 623 -16.80 -4.07 23.74
CA THR A 623 -15.85 -3.75 22.67
C THR A 623 -16.59 -2.98 21.58
N ALA A 624 -16.03 -1.84 21.17
CA ALA A 624 -16.51 -1.12 20.00
C ALA A 624 -16.08 -1.88 18.73
N THR A 625 -16.98 -2.00 17.77
CA THR A 625 -16.82 -2.77 16.53
C THR A 625 -17.78 -2.24 15.45
N GLY A 626 -17.84 -2.88 14.29
CA GLY A 626 -18.44 -2.37 13.05
C GLY A 626 -17.35 -1.93 12.07
N GLN A 627 -17.72 -1.78 10.79
CA GLN A 627 -16.77 -1.56 9.69
C GLN A 627 -15.85 -0.35 9.95
N ILE A 628 -16.41 0.83 10.29
CA ILE A 628 -15.65 2.04 10.64
C ILE A 628 -14.56 1.76 11.68
N VAL A 629 -14.94 1.07 12.76
CA VAL A 629 -14.05 0.81 13.90
C VAL A 629 -12.98 -0.21 13.54
N VAL A 630 -13.33 -1.25 12.78
CA VAL A 630 -12.40 -2.27 12.30
C VAL A 630 -11.39 -1.65 11.34
N PHE A 631 -11.84 -0.92 10.34
CA PHE A 631 -10.98 -0.28 9.35
C PHE A 631 -10.07 0.76 9.98
N GLN A 632 -10.58 1.58 10.91
CA GLN A 632 -9.74 2.50 11.68
C GLN A 632 -8.70 1.76 12.54
N ALA A 633 -9.06 0.62 13.16
CA ALA A 633 -8.10 -0.17 13.95
C ALA A 633 -7.00 -0.79 13.07
N VAL A 634 -7.35 -1.23 11.86
CA VAL A 634 -6.38 -1.69 10.85
C VAL A 634 -5.49 -0.52 10.42
N ALA A 635 -6.05 0.65 10.12
CA ALA A 635 -5.30 1.86 9.77
C ALA A 635 -4.32 2.26 10.89
N ASP A 636 -4.75 2.31 12.15
CA ASP A 636 -3.87 2.55 13.31
C ASP A 636 -2.70 1.55 13.35
N THR A 637 -3.00 0.27 13.09
CA THR A 637 -2.01 -0.82 13.05
C THR A 637 -1.03 -0.68 11.89
N ILE A 638 -1.49 -0.22 10.72
CA ILE A 638 -0.66 0.09 9.54
C ILE A 638 0.33 1.20 9.91
N PHE A 639 -0.15 2.29 10.53
CA PHE A 639 0.70 3.41 10.93
C PHE A 639 1.76 2.98 11.95
N GLU A 640 1.35 2.27 13.02
CA GLU A 640 2.30 1.75 14.01
C GLU A 640 3.33 0.82 13.36
N SER A 641 2.88 -0.10 12.51
CA SER A 641 3.74 -1.04 11.80
C SER A 641 4.72 -0.33 10.88
N ALA A 642 4.32 0.75 10.20
CA ALA A 642 5.20 1.55 9.35
C ALA A 642 6.34 2.19 10.16
N ILE A 643 6.02 2.78 11.32
CA ILE A 643 6.98 3.45 12.19
C ILE A 643 7.93 2.44 12.86
N VAL A 644 7.39 1.34 13.40
CA VAL A 644 8.20 0.29 14.05
C VAL A 644 9.12 -0.37 13.01
N SER A 645 8.62 -0.69 11.82
CA SER A 645 9.41 -1.28 10.74
C SER A 645 10.48 -0.31 10.24
N LEU A 646 10.19 0.98 10.11
CA LEU A 646 11.18 2.01 9.78
C LEU A 646 12.29 2.08 10.84
N ALA A 647 11.93 2.11 12.12
CA ALA A 647 12.89 2.16 13.22
C ALA A 647 13.76 0.90 13.26
N ALA A 648 13.16 -0.27 13.06
CA ALA A 648 13.85 -1.55 12.96
C ALA A 648 14.82 -1.57 11.77
N ALA A 649 14.36 -1.16 10.57
CA ALA A 649 15.18 -1.10 9.36
C ALA A 649 16.39 -0.19 9.55
N LEU A 650 16.19 1.01 10.09
CA LEU A 650 17.26 1.98 10.34
C LEU A 650 18.25 1.48 11.39
N GLY A 651 17.75 0.96 12.52
CA GLY A 651 18.57 0.44 13.62
C GLY A 651 19.41 -0.78 13.23
N LEU A 652 18.78 -1.77 12.59
CA LEU A 652 19.45 -2.98 12.11
C LEU A 652 20.45 -2.66 11.00
N SER A 653 20.11 -1.76 10.07
CA SER A 653 21.04 -1.31 9.02
C SER A 653 22.22 -0.56 9.63
N ALA A 654 22.02 0.28 10.64
CA ALA A 654 23.10 0.96 11.34
C ALA A 654 24.08 -0.05 11.97
N VAL A 655 23.56 -1.02 12.72
CA VAL A 655 24.39 -2.07 13.34
C VAL A 655 25.14 -2.87 12.29
N PHE A 656 24.45 -3.31 11.23
CA PHE A 656 25.04 -4.07 10.14
C PHE A 656 26.16 -3.30 9.45
N LEU A 657 25.91 -2.06 9.03
CA LEU A 657 26.88 -1.21 8.35
C LEU A 657 28.07 -0.88 9.25
N VAL A 658 27.85 -0.56 10.53
CA VAL A 658 28.96 -0.29 11.48
C VAL A 658 29.88 -1.50 11.60
N ILE A 659 29.32 -2.71 11.78
CA ILE A 659 30.09 -3.95 11.86
C ILE A 659 30.83 -4.20 10.55
N LEU A 660 30.15 -4.02 9.43
CA LEU A 660 30.68 -4.32 8.11
C LEU A 660 31.81 -3.37 7.70
N PHE A 661 31.63 -2.07 7.86
CA PHE A 661 32.68 -1.06 7.60
C PHE A 661 33.85 -1.19 8.56
N TRP A 662 33.62 -1.67 9.79
CA TRP A 662 34.70 -2.05 10.71
C TRP A 662 35.51 -3.24 10.20
N LEU A 663 34.84 -4.31 9.78
CA LEU A 663 35.51 -5.54 9.31
C LEU A 663 36.23 -5.35 7.97
N LEU A 664 35.61 -4.63 7.02
CA LEU A 664 36.13 -4.47 5.67
C LEU A 664 37.12 -3.32 5.53
N LEU A 665 36.84 -2.17 6.17
CA LEU A 665 37.59 -0.92 5.98
C LEU A 665 38.23 -0.38 7.26
N GLY A 666 38.09 -1.08 8.40
CA GLY A 666 38.61 -0.62 9.69
C GLY A 666 37.98 0.67 10.21
N SER A 667 36.84 1.10 9.64
CA SER A 667 36.28 2.45 9.80
C SER A 667 34.79 2.40 10.21
N PRO A 668 34.46 2.00 11.46
CA PRO A 668 33.08 1.74 11.91
C PRO A 668 32.13 2.94 11.73
N THR A 669 32.62 4.15 11.99
CA THR A 669 31.83 5.39 11.90
C THR A 669 31.35 5.69 10.48
N LEU A 670 32.03 5.16 9.45
CA LEU A 670 31.63 5.38 8.06
C LEU A 670 30.24 4.77 7.78
N GLY A 671 29.89 3.67 8.45
CA GLY A 671 28.56 3.06 8.36
C GLY A 671 27.43 3.93 8.92
N LEU A 672 27.72 4.83 9.87
CA LEU A 672 26.73 5.80 10.35
C LEU A 672 26.59 6.98 9.38
N VAL A 673 27.69 7.41 8.77
CA VAL A 673 27.69 8.50 7.78
C VAL A 673 26.87 8.13 6.54
N THR A 674 26.90 6.86 6.12
CA THR A 674 26.09 6.36 5.00
C THR A 674 24.58 6.41 5.27
N LEU A 675 24.14 6.46 6.52
CA LEU A 675 22.70 6.58 6.83
C LEU A 675 22.16 8.01 6.70
N VAL A 676 23.02 9.03 6.78
CA VAL A 676 22.58 10.44 6.74
C VAL A 676 21.76 10.75 5.48
N PRO A 677 22.22 10.44 4.25
CA PRO A 677 21.43 10.70 3.05
C PRO A 677 20.13 9.88 2.98
N VAL A 678 20.15 8.67 3.54
CA VAL A 678 18.99 7.78 3.55
C VAL A 678 17.88 8.34 4.44
N THR A 679 18.23 8.85 5.63
CA THR A 679 17.28 9.55 6.51
C THR A 679 16.70 10.80 5.84
N VAL A 680 17.52 11.55 5.09
CA VAL A 680 17.05 12.70 4.30
C VAL A 680 16.04 12.24 3.24
N ALA A 681 16.31 11.14 2.54
CA ALA A 681 15.42 10.60 1.52
C ALA A 681 14.07 10.16 2.12
N VAL A 682 14.07 9.44 3.25
CA VAL A 682 12.84 9.02 3.94
C VAL A 682 12.02 10.22 4.41
N ALA A 683 12.63 11.22 5.05
CA ALA A 683 11.92 12.41 5.50
C ALA A 683 11.34 13.23 4.33
N THR A 684 12.05 13.26 3.19
CA THR A 684 11.57 13.94 1.98
C THR A 684 10.45 13.14 1.31
N LEU A 685 10.51 11.81 1.36
CA LEU A 685 9.47 10.93 0.84
C LEU A 685 8.16 11.14 1.60
N THR A 686 8.17 11.10 2.94
CA THR A 686 6.94 11.34 3.74
C THR A 686 6.39 12.75 3.54
N ALA A 687 7.26 13.76 3.39
CA ALA A 687 6.81 15.11 3.03
C ALA A 687 6.16 15.16 1.63
N THR A 688 6.68 14.37 0.68
CA THR A 688 6.14 14.28 -0.69
C THR A 688 4.82 13.53 -0.71
N MET A 689 4.67 12.46 0.09
CA MET A 689 3.40 11.75 0.28
C MET A 689 2.32 12.71 0.76
N ARG A 690 2.59 13.49 1.81
CA ARG A 690 1.64 14.49 2.31
C ARG A 690 1.34 15.58 1.28
N LEU A 691 2.34 16.03 0.53
CA LEU A 691 2.14 17.03 -0.53
C LEU A 691 1.28 16.49 -1.68
N GLY A 692 1.41 15.20 -1.99
CA GLY A 692 0.68 14.53 -3.05
C GLY A 692 -0.68 13.96 -2.62
N GLY A 693 -1.06 14.06 -1.34
CA GLY A 693 -2.27 13.44 -0.81
C GLY A 693 -2.26 11.91 -0.89
N ILE A 694 -1.08 11.28 -0.79
CA ILE A 694 -0.94 9.83 -0.83
C ILE A 694 -0.86 9.31 0.61
N PRO A 695 -1.88 8.60 1.13
CA PRO A 695 -1.92 8.13 2.50
C PRO A 695 -0.99 6.93 2.72
N PHE A 696 -0.74 6.62 4.00
CA PHE A 696 -0.29 5.29 4.38
C PHE A 696 -1.47 4.33 4.31
N ASN A 697 -1.35 3.31 3.48
CA ASN A 697 -2.29 2.20 3.40
C ASN A 697 -1.56 0.88 3.55
N ALA A 698 -2.31 -0.21 3.38
CA ALA A 698 -1.84 -1.58 3.56
C ALA A 698 -0.57 -1.92 2.76
N ILE A 699 -0.27 -1.21 1.67
CA ILE A 699 0.92 -1.47 0.84
C ILE A 699 1.97 -0.35 1.00
N THR A 700 1.56 0.92 0.96
CA THR A 700 2.49 2.07 0.99
C THR A 700 3.24 2.22 2.31
N ALA A 701 2.68 1.71 3.42
CA ALA A 701 3.32 1.67 4.73
C ALA A 701 4.68 0.95 4.74
N THR A 702 4.84 -0.09 3.91
CA THR A 702 6.09 -0.85 3.81
C THR A 702 7.25 -0.05 3.22
N ILE A 703 6.94 1.02 2.46
CA ILE A 703 7.92 1.76 1.67
C ILE A 703 8.95 2.45 2.56
N LEU A 704 8.58 2.89 3.77
CA LEU A 704 9.51 3.55 4.68
C LEU A 704 10.69 2.62 5.05
N ALA A 705 10.38 1.37 5.41
CA ALA A 705 11.39 0.36 5.74
C ALA A 705 12.20 -0.07 4.50
N ILE A 706 11.52 -0.26 3.35
CA ILE A 706 12.16 -0.63 2.09
C ILE A 706 13.13 0.47 1.61
N THR A 707 12.75 1.75 1.76
CA THR A 707 13.58 2.91 1.38
C THR A 707 14.92 2.92 2.11
N ILE A 708 14.98 2.41 3.34
CA ILE A 708 16.26 2.20 4.02
C ILE A 708 17.10 1.15 3.28
N GLY A 709 16.52 -0.01 2.98
CA GLY A 709 17.21 -1.11 2.31
C GLY A 709 17.68 -0.79 0.89
N LEU A 710 16.86 -0.07 0.12
CA LEU A 710 17.13 0.35 -1.27
C LEU A 710 17.80 1.72 -1.39
N GLY A 711 17.97 2.47 -0.31
CA GLY A 711 18.63 3.77 -0.34
C GLY A 711 20.07 3.72 0.13
N VAL A 712 20.38 2.77 1.03
CA VAL A 712 21.73 2.58 1.57
C VAL A 712 22.73 2.15 0.50
N ASP A 713 22.31 1.36 -0.48
CA ASP A 713 23.13 0.88 -1.60
C ASP A 713 23.90 2.00 -2.33
N TYR A 714 23.23 3.10 -2.68
CA TYR A 714 23.82 4.26 -3.34
C TYR A 714 24.89 4.90 -2.45
N THR A 715 24.59 5.04 -1.16
CA THR A 715 25.50 5.67 -0.20
C THR A 715 26.72 4.81 0.10
N VAL A 716 26.56 3.49 0.19
CA VAL A 716 27.64 2.53 0.43
C VAL A 716 28.64 2.55 -0.73
N HIS A 717 28.16 2.53 -1.97
CA HIS A 717 29.05 2.56 -3.14
C HIS A 717 29.89 3.82 -3.18
N VAL A 718 29.28 4.98 -2.95
CA VAL A 718 29.98 6.26 -2.89
C VAL A 718 30.96 6.30 -1.72
N ALA A 719 30.56 5.88 -0.52
CA ALA A 719 31.41 5.90 0.67
C ALA A 719 32.61 4.95 0.55
N HIS A 720 32.41 3.74 0.02
CA HIS A 720 33.49 2.78 -0.21
C HIS A 720 34.51 3.33 -1.23
N ARG A 721 34.04 3.86 -2.37
CA ARG A 721 34.96 4.42 -3.37
C ARG A 721 35.70 5.64 -2.85
N PHE A 722 35.02 6.52 -2.13
CA PHE A 722 35.65 7.67 -1.48
C PHE A 722 36.74 7.22 -0.53
N HIS A 723 36.50 6.21 0.31
CA HIS A 723 37.48 5.69 1.24
C HIS A 723 38.73 5.17 0.51
N ASP A 724 38.56 4.41 -0.58
CA ASP A 724 39.68 3.88 -1.37
C ASP A 724 40.52 5.01 -2.00
N GLU A 725 39.87 5.98 -2.64
CA GLU A 725 40.53 7.13 -3.29
C GLU A 725 41.25 8.01 -2.26
N TYR A 726 40.61 8.24 -1.13
CA TYR A 726 41.16 9.04 -0.06
C TYR A 726 42.35 8.35 0.62
N ALA A 727 42.27 7.03 0.86
CA ALA A 727 43.39 6.25 1.40
C ALA A 727 44.59 6.22 0.44
N ALA A 728 44.36 6.28 -0.88
CA ALA A 728 45.40 6.29 -1.90
C ALA A 728 46.05 7.68 -2.10
N GLY A 729 45.25 8.74 -2.13
CA GLY A 729 45.69 10.09 -2.53
C GLY A 729 45.82 11.10 -1.39
N GLY A 730 45.10 10.93 -0.27
CA GLY A 730 45.09 11.84 0.89
C GLY A 730 44.41 13.21 0.67
N ASP A 731 44.02 13.55 -0.56
CA ASP A 731 43.29 14.75 -0.93
C ASP A 731 41.78 14.47 -0.97
N VAL A 732 41.06 15.10 -0.03
CA VAL A 732 39.60 14.93 0.15
C VAL A 732 38.83 15.44 -1.08
N ASP A 733 39.20 16.59 -1.63
CA ASP A 733 38.48 17.19 -2.76
C ASP A 733 38.67 16.37 -4.03
N ALA A 734 39.90 15.91 -4.28
CA ALA A 734 40.18 15.00 -5.38
C ALA A 734 39.43 13.67 -5.21
N ALA A 735 39.42 13.09 -4.01
CA ALA A 735 38.70 11.85 -3.73
C ALA A 735 37.19 11.98 -3.98
N VAL A 736 36.57 13.08 -3.55
CA VAL A 736 35.15 13.38 -3.84
C VAL A 736 34.90 13.50 -5.35
N VAL A 737 35.73 14.26 -6.06
CA VAL A 737 35.55 14.46 -7.52
C VAL A 737 35.67 13.14 -8.28
N THR A 738 36.70 12.35 -7.99
CA THR A 738 36.93 11.06 -8.65
C THR A 738 35.79 10.09 -8.36
N THR A 739 35.33 10.04 -7.11
CA THR A 739 34.19 9.20 -6.71
C THR A 739 32.90 9.58 -7.44
N LEU A 740 32.56 10.88 -7.49
CA LEU A 740 31.35 11.34 -8.16
C LEU A 740 31.42 11.18 -9.69
N ARG A 741 32.62 11.29 -10.28
CA ARG A 741 32.81 11.08 -11.72
C ARG A 741 32.68 9.61 -12.12
N GLY A 742 33.34 8.72 -11.37
CA GLY A 742 33.34 7.28 -11.66
C GLY A 742 32.08 6.60 -11.15
N THR A 743 32.01 6.38 -9.83
CA THR A 743 30.91 5.65 -9.18
C THR A 743 29.56 6.33 -9.38
N GLY A 744 29.50 7.67 -9.30
CA GLY A 744 28.25 8.41 -9.51
C GLY A 744 27.58 8.11 -10.86
N GLY A 745 28.37 8.01 -11.94
CA GLY A 745 27.84 7.71 -13.27
C GLY A 745 27.35 6.26 -13.42
N ALA A 746 28.04 5.32 -12.77
CA ALA A 746 27.60 3.93 -12.71
C ALA A 746 26.29 3.79 -11.91
N LEU A 747 26.18 4.51 -10.79
CA LEU A 747 24.98 4.55 -9.96
C LEU A 747 23.78 5.20 -10.67
N THR A 748 23.98 6.15 -11.59
CA THR A 748 22.88 6.66 -12.42
C THR A 748 22.24 5.57 -13.27
N GLY A 749 23.05 4.63 -13.77
CA GLY A 749 22.55 3.48 -14.53
C GLY A 749 21.65 2.60 -13.67
N THR A 750 22.14 2.24 -12.48
CA THR A 750 21.40 1.49 -11.44
C THR A 750 20.12 2.20 -11.02
N TRP A 751 20.19 3.50 -10.72
CA TRP A 751 18.99 4.29 -10.40
C TRP A 751 17.95 4.21 -11.52
N ALA A 752 18.35 4.40 -12.77
CA ALA A 752 17.42 4.36 -13.88
C ALA A 752 16.80 2.97 -14.09
N THR A 753 17.59 1.90 -13.95
CA THR A 753 17.08 0.53 -14.09
C THR A 753 16.12 0.16 -12.97
N THR A 754 16.45 0.46 -11.72
CA THR A 754 15.59 0.13 -10.58
C THR A 754 14.34 1.03 -10.54
N ALA A 755 14.48 2.35 -10.73
CA ALA A 755 13.34 3.28 -10.68
C ALA A 755 12.38 3.09 -11.86
N LEU A 756 12.88 2.85 -13.08
CA LEU A 756 11.99 2.53 -14.22
C LEU A 756 11.40 1.13 -14.09
N GLY A 757 12.16 0.15 -13.59
CA GLY A 757 11.66 -1.21 -13.39
C GLY A 757 10.53 -1.27 -12.36
N THR A 758 10.70 -0.63 -11.20
CA THR A 758 9.68 -0.55 -10.14
C THR A 758 8.54 0.39 -10.49
N GLY A 759 8.82 1.49 -11.19
CA GLY A 759 7.80 2.45 -11.64
C GLY A 759 6.78 1.88 -12.63
N VAL A 760 7.04 0.72 -13.24
CA VAL A 760 6.05 0.01 -14.08
C VAL A 760 4.81 -0.41 -13.30
N LEU A 761 4.91 -0.58 -11.98
CA LEU A 761 3.76 -0.89 -11.13
C LEU A 761 2.64 0.16 -11.22
N VAL A 762 2.92 1.38 -11.70
CA VAL A 762 1.88 2.39 -12.02
C VAL A 762 0.85 1.91 -13.06
N LEU A 763 1.16 0.85 -13.81
CA LEU A 763 0.24 0.22 -14.77
C LEU A 763 -0.67 -0.84 -14.12
N ALA A 764 -0.53 -1.08 -12.81
CA ALA A 764 -1.46 -1.92 -12.07
C ALA A 764 -2.90 -1.38 -12.17
N ILE A 765 -3.86 -2.28 -12.05
CA ILE A 765 -5.28 -1.93 -12.14
C ILE A 765 -5.71 -1.22 -10.85
N THR A 766 -5.22 -1.68 -9.70
CA THR A 766 -5.55 -1.07 -8.41
C THR A 766 -4.69 0.15 -8.10
N PRO A 767 -5.29 1.24 -7.58
CA PRO A 767 -4.56 2.45 -7.22
C PRO A 767 -3.46 2.20 -6.17
N ILE A 768 -3.74 1.34 -5.19
CA ILE A 768 -2.82 1.02 -4.09
C ILE A 768 -1.48 0.46 -4.59
N LEU A 769 -1.51 -0.42 -5.58
CA LEU A 769 -0.31 -1.01 -6.17
C LEU A 769 0.41 -0.02 -7.10
N GLY A 770 -0.34 0.80 -7.82
CA GLY A 770 0.20 1.89 -8.65
C GLY A 770 0.94 2.96 -7.83
N GLN A 771 0.34 3.39 -6.72
CA GLN A 771 0.96 4.31 -5.76
C GLN A 771 2.20 3.70 -5.14
N PHE A 772 2.17 2.41 -4.78
CA PHE A 772 3.36 1.72 -4.27
C PHE A 772 4.53 1.75 -5.27
N GLY A 773 4.25 1.49 -6.55
CA GLY A 773 5.21 1.60 -7.64
C GLY A 773 5.83 2.99 -7.78
N LEU A 774 4.97 4.01 -7.81
CA LEU A 774 5.36 5.41 -7.91
C LEU A 774 6.23 5.84 -6.73
N LEU A 775 5.80 5.52 -5.51
CA LEU A 775 6.51 5.87 -4.28
C LEU A 775 7.84 5.11 -4.15
N THR A 776 7.91 3.86 -4.60
CA THR A 776 9.18 3.11 -4.68
C THR A 776 10.14 3.75 -5.67
N ALA A 777 9.69 4.12 -6.87
CA ALA A 777 10.52 4.81 -7.85
C ALA A 777 10.98 6.20 -7.33
N ALA A 778 10.09 6.93 -6.65
CA ALA A 778 10.40 8.20 -6.01
C ALA A 778 11.42 8.03 -4.89
N SER A 779 11.29 7.02 -4.04
CA SER A 779 12.20 6.78 -2.91
C SER A 779 13.61 6.43 -3.39
N ILE A 780 13.75 5.55 -4.39
CA ILE A 780 15.02 5.23 -5.05
C ILE A 780 15.63 6.51 -5.65
N THR A 781 14.81 7.34 -6.29
CA THR A 781 15.27 8.62 -6.87
C THR A 781 15.77 9.59 -5.82
N LEU A 782 15.03 9.76 -4.73
CA LEU A 782 15.40 10.62 -3.60
C LEU A 782 16.68 10.12 -2.92
N ALA A 783 16.82 8.81 -2.71
CA ALA A 783 18.01 8.21 -2.13
C ALA A 783 19.25 8.38 -3.03
N TYR A 784 19.11 8.15 -4.33
CA TYR A 784 20.17 8.40 -5.31
C TYR A 784 20.61 9.87 -5.29
N LEU A 785 19.67 10.83 -5.35
CA LEU A 785 19.99 12.26 -5.30
C LEU A 785 20.65 12.65 -3.97
N ALA A 786 20.14 12.15 -2.84
CA ALA A 786 20.73 12.39 -1.53
C ALA A 786 22.17 11.84 -1.45
N SER A 787 22.43 10.67 -2.04
CA SER A 787 23.78 10.09 -2.09
C SER A 787 24.79 10.95 -2.87
N LEU A 788 24.35 11.76 -3.82
CA LEU A 788 25.22 12.62 -4.62
C LEU A 788 25.35 14.04 -4.08
N ILE A 789 24.35 14.51 -3.32
CA ILE A 789 24.28 15.89 -2.84
C ILE A 789 24.66 15.98 -1.36
N VAL A 790 24.11 15.09 -0.52
CA VAL A 790 24.26 15.12 0.93
C VAL A 790 25.48 14.34 1.40
N LEU A 791 25.77 13.19 0.77
CA LEU A 791 26.87 12.33 1.22
C LEU A 791 28.25 12.97 1.06
N PRO A 792 28.61 13.65 -0.06
CA PRO A 792 29.94 14.24 -0.19
C PRO A 792 30.31 15.21 0.93
N PRO A 793 29.49 16.23 1.30
CA PRO A 793 29.81 17.06 2.45
C PRO A 793 29.79 16.29 3.78
N ALA A 794 28.94 15.26 3.92
CA ALA A 794 28.96 14.39 5.10
C ALA A 794 30.31 13.64 5.25
N LEU A 795 30.88 13.16 4.15
CA LEU A 795 32.21 12.54 4.11
C LEU A 795 33.33 13.54 4.42
N VAL A 796 33.25 14.76 3.88
CA VAL A 796 34.22 15.84 4.19
C VAL A 796 34.21 16.18 5.69
N VAL A 797 33.02 16.36 6.28
CA VAL A 797 32.87 16.63 7.71
C VAL A 797 33.33 15.43 8.54
N TRP A 798 33.06 14.21 8.09
CA TRP A 798 33.54 12.99 8.75
C TRP A 798 35.08 12.96 8.81
N VAL A 799 35.78 13.23 7.70
CA VAL A 799 37.26 13.35 7.70
C VAL A 799 37.71 14.46 8.65
N ALA A 800 37.06 15.63 8.59
CA ALA A 800 37.40 16.77 9.44
C ALA A 800 37.32 16.44 10.95
N VAL A 801 36.29 15.68 11.35
CA VAL A 801 36.06 15.30 12.75
C VAL A 801 36.95 14.14 13.19
N VAL A 802 37.01 13.07 12.40
CA VAL A 802 37.73 11.83 12.77
C VAL A 802 39.25 12.04 12.72
N GLU A 803 39.74 12.74 11.72
CA GLU A 803 41.17 13.05 11.59
C GLU A 803 41.60 14.37 12.24
N ARG A 804 40.65 15.09 12.86
CA ARG A 804 40.89 16.38 13.54
C ARG A 804 41.50 17.45 12.63
N ARG A 805 40.91 17.61 11.44
CA ARG A 805 41.24 18.63 10.41
C ARG A 805 40.14 19.69 10.30
N PRO A 806 39.98 20.60 11.30
CA PRO A 806 38.88 21.57 11.34
C PRO A 806 38.88 22.56 10.16
N GLU A 807 40.01 22.75 9.49
CA GLU A 807 40.14 23.57 8.28
C GLU A 807 39.24 23.10 7.13
N LEU A 808 38.86 21.82 7.10
CA LEU A 808 37.96 21.25 6.09
C LEU A 808 36.49 21.64 6.32
N LEU A 809 36.12 22.12 7.52
CA LEU A 809 34.74 22.54 7.82
C LEU A 809 34.36 23.84 7.10
N PHE A 810 35.36 24.66 6.74
CA PHE A 810 35.21 25.96 6.09
C PHE A 810 36.38 26.21 5.12
N VAL A 811 36.23 25.77 3.87
CA VAL A 811 37.26 25.98 2.85
C VAL A 811 37.20 27.43 2.33
N GLY A 812 37.82 28.35 3.09
CA GLY A 812 38.32 29.66 2.65
C GLY A 812 37.33 30.75 2.22
N ARG A 813 36.95 31.64 3.16
CA ARG A 813 36.89 33.14 3.07
C ARG A 813 35.98 33.81 4.10
N PHE A 814 35.23 33.08 4.92
CA PHE A 814 34.34 33.72 5.89
C PHE A 814 35.05 34.26 7.16
N LEU A 815 36.21 33.71 7.52
CA LEU A 815 36.96 34.12 8.72
C LEU A 815 38.21 34.97 8.44
N GLY A 816 38.63 35.09 7.17
CA GLY A 816 39.75 35.97 6.78
C GLY A 816 39.46 37.47 6.91
N ALA A 817 38.18 37.85 7.04
CA ALA A 817 37.76 39.24 7.25
C ALA A 817 37.80 39.66 8.73
N ALA A 818 37.82 38.71 9.68
CA ALA A 818 37.91 39.02 11.10
C ALA A 818 39.38 39.13 11.56
N GLY A 819 40.30 38.35 10.97
CA GLY A 819 41.74 38.40 11.28
C GLY A 819 42.52 39.53 10.61
N ALA A 820 41.94 40.20 9.61
CA ALA A 820 42.56 41.34 8.92
C ALA A 820 42.30 42.70 9.60
N ILE A 821 41.50 42.73 10.68
CA ILE A 821 41.20 43.96 11.44
C ILE A 821 42.19 44.18 12.60
N ASP A 822 42.91 43.14 13.03
CA ASP A 822 43.83 43.21 14.18
C ASP A 822 45.31 43.41 13.81
N ALA A 823 45.68 43.26 12.53
CA ALA A 823 47.08 43.36 12.08
C ALA A 823 47.49 44.78 11.61
N ASP A 824 46.53 45.67 11.34
CA ASP A 824 46.78 47.04 10.88
C ASP A 824 46.73 48.09 12.01
N ALA A 825 46.60 47.67 13.28
CA ALA A 825 46.47 48.58 14.42
C ALA A 825 47.78 48.90 15.18
N GLU A 826 48.90 48.27 14.86
CA GLU A 826 50.17 48.46 15.61
C GLU A 826 51.31 49.15 14.83
N GLY A 827 51.04 49.70 13.65
CA GLY A 827 52.13 50.08 12.74
C GLY A 827 52.03 51.38 11.96
N ASP A 828 51.32 52.43 12.41
CA ASP A 828 51.59 53.77 11.86
C ASP A 828 51.05 54.92 12.73
N ALA A 829 51.84 55.33 13.72
CA ALA A 829 51.64 56.58 14.44
C ALA A 829 52.96 57.34 14.56
N THR A 830 53.46 57.81 13.42
CA THR A 830 54.39 58.95 13.20
C THR A 830 54.83 58.82 11.75
N ASP A 831 54.50 59.68 10.80
CA ASP A 831 54.79 61.11 10.81
C ASP A 831 54.22 61.68 9.48
N ARG A 832 53.20 62.52 9.57
CA ARG A 832 52.70 63.31 8.43
C ARG A 832 53.25 64.72 8.55
N ALA A 833 54.20 65.10 7.69
CA ALA A 833 54.37 66.50 7.31
C ALA A 833 55.16 66.70 6.01
N ARG A 834 54.54 67.44 5.07
CA ARG A 834 55.14 68.23 3.97
C ARG A 834 55.65 67.40 2.76
N THR A 835 55.41 67.75 1.50
CA THR A 835 54.93 68.96 0.82
C THR A 835 54.64 68.64 -0.65
N ASP A 836 53.80 69.46 -1.26
CA ASP A 836 53.44 69.56 -2.69
C ASP A 836 54.58 69.45 -3.72
N GLY A 837 54.22 68.97 -4.92
CA GLY A 837 54.76 69.51 -6.19
C GLY A 837 54.88 68.55 -7.39
N GLY A 838 53.95 68.68 -8.36
CA GLY A 838 54.16 68.55 -9.83
C GLY A 838 54.27 67.13 -10.41
N THR A 839 53.27 66.61 -11.14
CA THR A 839 52.85 66.88 -12.56
C THR A 839 53.35 65.82 -13.55
N ASP A 840 52.38 65.31 -14.33
CA ASP A 840 52.41 64.70 -15.68
C ASP A 840 52.02 63.21 -15.68
N ASP A 841 50.75 62.93 -15.99
CA ASP A 841 50.17 62.70 -17.34
C ASP A 841 50.14 61.19 -17.66
N ASP A 842 48.98 60.56 -17.49
CA ASP A 842 48.08 60.29 -18.61
C ASP A 842 46.81 59.57 -18.13
N ALA A 843 45.69 60.10 -18.60
CA ALA A 843 44.31 59.76 -18.23
C ALA A 843 43.77 58.52 -18.98
N PHE A 844 42.75 57.86 -18.43
CA PHE A 844 41.46 57.75 -19.12
C PHE A 844 40.33 57.32 -18.16
N GLU A 845 39.28 58.14 -18.14
CA GLU A 845 38.09 58.10 -17.29
C GLU A 845 36.95 57.24 -17.87
N TRP A 846 36.05 56.86 -16.97
CA TRP A 846 34.78 56.17 -17.17
C TRP A 846 33.73 57.01 -17.88
N GLN A 847 32.82 56.37 -18.63
CA GLN A 847 31.55 56.97 -19.03
C GLN A 847 30.37 56.01 -18.81
N THR A 848 29.30 56.58 -18.27
CA THR A 848 28.06 55.97 -17.77
C THR A 848 26.90 56.07 -18.77
N ASP A 849 26.02 55.05 -18.74
CA ASP A 849 24.57 55.01 -19.09
C ASP A 849 24.14 55.12 -20.58
N PRO A 850 22.91 54.74 -21.04
CA PRO A 850 21.68 54.26 -20.35
C PRO A 850 20.89 53.08 -21.03
N ARG A 851 19.73 52.70 -20.45
CA ARG A 851 18.73 51.68 -20.92
C ARG A 851 17.87 52.13 -22.15
N PRO A 852 16.79 51.39 -22.58
CA PRO A 852 16.58 50.76 -23.89
C PRO A 852 15.57 51.52 -24.80
N PRO A 853 15.14 50.98 -25.97
CA PRO A 853 13.75 50.48 -26.04
C PRO A 853 13.44 49.34 -27.06
N ALA A 854 12.38 48.60 -26.70
CA ALA A 854 11.23 48.09 -27.47
C ALA A 854 11.38 47.24 -28.76
N GLU A 855 10.56 46.18 -28.76
CA GLU A 855 10.26 45.19 -29.79
C GLU A 855 9.50 45.74 -31.01
N ASP A 856 9.68 45.09 -32.17
CA ASP A 856 8.72 45.09 -33.29
C ASP A 856 8.47 43.63 -33.74
N PRO A 857 7.22 43.14 -33.68
CA PRO A 857 6.84 41.78 -34.05
C PRO A 857 6.38 41.73 -35.52
N SER A 858 7.25 41.31 -36.44
CA SER A 858 6.81 40.73 -37.71
C SER A 858 7.88 39.86 -38.37
N GLN A 859 7.42 38.73 -38.92
CA GLN A 859 8.10 37.78 -39.83
C GLN A 859 8.75 36.53 -39.23
N LYS A 860 7.96 35.44 -39.21
CA LYS A 860 8.12 34.17 -39.98
C LYS A 860 7.12 33.17 -39.38
N ARG A 861 5.96 32.86 -39.99
CA ARG A 861 5.75 32.07 -41.22
C ARG A 861 6.62 30.85 -41.35
#